data_AF-A0A7S4LBJ2-F1
#
_entry.id   AF-A0A7S4LBJ2-F1
#
_cell.length_a   1.000
_cell.length_b   1.000
_cell.length_c   1.000
_cell.angle_alpha   90.00
_cell.angle_beta   90.00
_cell.angle_gamma   90.00
#
_symmetry.space_group_name_H-M   'P 1'
#
loop_
_entity.id
_entity.type
_entity.pdbx_description
1 polymer ?
#
loop_
_entity_poly.entity_id
_entity_poly.type
_entity_poly.pdbx_seq_one_letter_code
_entity_poly.pdbx_strand_id
1 'polypeptide(L)'
;EQEQEQEEERVEEDIDEVVKQKYSREDEEVKPWPLQQLQDKCEKNTQFYPCADFAILKTLASKSKAVKFPAYLHLSRNWYHRSWALKTFRRVKNVIMLMEWVPDSTALGAFTPQTSNLSPEQSQTIHRALTMFDFNGNGTLSRVEVAEALRALDVEPTDVVVGRAMGQQPSPQSEAAFDHIRTVISSQSFYQMQSGRYFVALSLNEAESLRGILHMAQTGPGLWPAGKTAVALRSVHSTYGPLDTSREYSQIAAAPAEYQCMTAVQCFRFLDCQSHFKELELNLLLRAMQHTPLQDREEFFVDVRRCRRRPQVSPDRISLAPFFATPDSFPLLEFRATAARVQAILKEKNMWARDAFLAFDTGQKGSLTVQDLFAGLKSLGLGHLQMAHIRAIFVKADKNRDGTISLREFKQTFEVPEQSEGLDEDDVDQEDFNFVPPIITNPKRKAKAKKDKSKTEDDPEPSTPLAESTSTASVPKPVADKHLKHMQVKLKAHTNFKEIWTSKHTVSREKASVWLPKDLTGGALDLGKKNRIRLCLGHYATPGFQSPGKGASTPHILEISDKSSMGLTSTNHLKRVVDEYCPHPIRFRHIWSNSSGKHSFFAWMPVPTSDQFVALGMVGTTSNEVPPVDCMRCVPRSWVQPSTVEPQQIWTDSGTEGRAGSFWMVNRLQLMVVMPSHTAPTETFFDLKECPFIVGEGPSSSPHAVPSGTSPRSSLEGRPEPSHSPAHSPVPRSPIT
;
A
#
# COMPACT_ATOMS: atom_id res chain seq x y z
N GLU A 1 2.75 -16.77 28.96
CA GLU A 1 2.62 -18.12 29.58
C GLU A 1 1.17 -18.57 29.64
N GLN A 2 0.28 -18.03 30.49
CA GLN A 2 -1.11 -18.55 30.56
C GLN A 2 -1.93 -18.42 29.26
N GLU A 3 -1.75 -17.35 28.48
CA GLU A 3 -2.39 -17.23 27.16
C GLU A 3 -1.77 -18.17 26.12
N GLN A 4 -0.45 -18.38 26.18
CA GLN A 4 0.25 -19.34 25.33
C GLN A 4 -0.13 -20.79 25.65
N GLU A 5 -0.27 -21.14 26.93
CA GLU A 5 -0.74 -22.46 27.36
C GLU A 5 -2.21 -22.68 26.98
N GLN A 6 -3.06 -21.65 27.08
CA GLN A 6 -4.46 -21.75 26.60
C GLN A 6 -4.58 -21.85 25.07
N GLU A 7 -3.68 -21.20 24.32
CA GLU A 7 -3.58 -21.38 22.88
C GLU A 7 -3.10 -22.78 22.50
N GLU A 8 -2.07 -23.29 23.17
CA GLU A 8 -1.55 -24.64 22.96
C GLU A 8 -2.59 -25.73 23.30
N GLU A 9 -3.29 -25.60 24.43
CA GLU A 9 -4.38 -26.53 24.82
C GLU A 9 -5.55 -26.49 23.83
N ARG A 10 -5.95 -25.30 23.34
CA ARG A 10 -7.01 -25.19 22.31
C ARG A 10 -6.60 -25.79 20.97
N VAL A 11 -5.32 -25.77 20.62
CA VAL A 11 -4.81 -26.37 19.39
C VAL A 11 -4.78 -27.90 19.49
N GLU A 12 -4.52 -28.47 20.68
CA GLU A 12 -4.58 -29.92 20.90
C GLU A 12 -5.99 -30.50 20.85
N GLU A 13 -7.01 -29.77 21.33
CA GLU A 13 -8.41 -30.25 21.32
C GLU A 13 -9.03 -30.34 19.91
N ASP A 14 -8.50 -29.61 18.92
CA ASP A 14 -9.09 -29.44 17.57
C ASP A 14 -8.41 -30.28 16.45
N ILE A 15 -7.49 -31.19 16.79
CA ILE A 15 -6.83 -32.08 15.82
C ILE A 15 -7.75 -33.26 15.46
N ASP A 16 -8.15 -33.36 14.18
CA ASP A 16 -8.88 -34.53 13.70
C ASP A 16 -8.03 -35.80 13.82
N GLU A 17 -8.58 -36.85 14.46
CA GLU A 17 -7.95 -38.16 14.54
C GLU A 17 -7.65 -38.73 13.14
N VAL A 18 -6.46 -39.29 12.97
CA VAL A 18 -6.04 -39.91 11.71
C VAL A 18 -6.99 -41.06 11.33
N VAL A 19 -7.66 -40.93 10.18
CA VAL A 19 -8.60 -41.95 9.68
C VAL A 19 -7.91 -43.31 9.51
N LYS A 20 -8.36 -44.30 10.28
CA LYS A 20 -7.88 -45.69 10.22
C LYS A 20 -8.52 -46.41 9.02
N GLN A 21 -7.70 -46.77 8.03
CA GLN A 21 -8.08 -47.64 6.92
C GLN A 21 -7.17 -48.87 6.87
N LYS A 22 -7.58 -49.91 6.12
CA LYS A 22 -6.77 -51.11 5.85
C LYS A 22 -5.67 -50.80 4.82
N TYR A 23 -4.66 -50.03 5.25
CA TYR A 23 -3.52 -49.67 4.41
C TYR A 23 -2.64 -50.91 4.14
N SER A 24 -2.37 -51.21 2.88
CA SER A 24 -1.42 -52.28 2.50
C SER A 24 -0.05 -51.69 2.16
N ARG A 25 1.01 -52.51 2.26
CA ARG A 25 2.40 -52.19 1.89
C ARG A 25 2.94 -53.04 0.72
N GLU A 26 2.10 -53.86 0.11
CA GLU A 26 2.50 -54.69 -1.04
C GLU A 26 3.00 -53.81 -2.21
N ASP A 27 4.04 -54.29 -2.90
CA ASP A 27 4.70 -53.60 -4.03
C ASP A 27 5.25 -52.18 -3.71
N GLU A 28 5.52 -51.85 -2.44
CA GLU A 28 6.05 -50.53 -2.04
C GLU A 28 7.58 -50.37 -2.26
N GLU A 29 8.26 -51.44 -2.65
CA GLU A 29 9.70 -51.46 -2.92
C GLU A 29 10.10 -50.49 -4.04
N VAL A 30 11.24 -49.81 -3.85
CA VAL A 30 11.79 -48.87 -4.82
C VAL A 30 12.32 -49.64 -6.02
N LYS A 31 11.84 -49.30 -7.21
CA LYS A 31 12.30 -49.90 -8.47
C LYS A 31 13.35 -48.99 -9.11
N PRO A 32 14.59 -49.46 -9.32
CA PRO A 32 15.60 -48.68 -10.01
C PRO A 32 15.18 -48.47 -11.48
N TRP A 33 15.60 -47.35 -12.05
CA TRP A 33 15.35 -47.01 -13.45
C TRP A 33 16.62 -46.43 -14.10
N PRO A 34 16.90 -46.73 -15.38
CA PRO A 34 18.09 -46.24 -16.07
C PRO A 34 18.07 -44.71 -16.26
N LEU A 35 19.18 -44.04 -15.95
CA LEU A 35 19.32 -42.59 -16.07
C LEU A 35 19.11 -42.08 -17.51
N GLN A 36 19.38 -42.93 -18.51
CA GLN A 36 19.16 -42.63 -19.93
C GLN A 36 17.70 -42.32 -20.25
N GLN A 37 16.74 -42.78 -19.43
CA GLN A 37 15.33 -42.45 -19.60
C GLN A 37 15.03 -40.94 -19.43
N LEU A 38 15.94 -40.16 -18.84
CA LEU A 38 15.84 -38.70 -18.79
C LEU A 38 16.07 -38.04 -20.15
N GLN A 39 16.64 -38.76 -21.11
CA GLN A 39 16.79 -38.28 -22.50
C GLN A 39 15.55 -38.59 -23.35
N ASP A 40 14.66 -39.45 -22.87
CA ASP A 40 13.42 -39.78 -23.56
C ASP A 40 12.46 -38.58 -23.53
N LYS A 41 11.70 -38.42 -24.61
CA LYS A 41 10.53 -37.53 -24.58
C LYS A 41 9.60 -37.95 -23.44
N CYS A 42 8.99 -36.97 -22.79
CA CYS A 42 8.15 -37.20 -21.62
C CYS A 42 7.06 -38.26 -21.87
N GLU A 43 6.43 -38.27 -23.05
CA GLU A 43 5.36 -39.24 -23.37
C GLU A 43 5.85 -40.69 -23.52
N LYS A 44 7.15 -40.88 -23.77
CA LYS A 44 7.78 -42.22 -23.89
C LYS A 44 8.37 -42.70 -22.57
N ASN A 45 8.54 -41.81 -21.60
CA ASN A 45 9.10 -42.16 -20.31
C ASN A 45 8.11 -43.04 -19.53
N THR A 46 8.58 -44.19 -19.04
CA THR A 46 7.73 -45.17 -18.35
C THR A 46 7.78 -45.05 -16.83
N GLN A 47 8.68 -44.24 -16.30
CA GLN A 47 8.91 -44.02 -14.88
C GLN A 47 8.10 -42.85 -14.33
N PHE A 48 7.83 -41.83 -15.14
CA PHE A 48 7.08 -40.64 -14.75
C PHE A 48 5.71 -40.65 -15.42
N TYR A 49 4.69 -40.17 -14.71
CA TYR A 49 3.34 -40.01 -15.26
C TYR A 49 2.72 -38.67 -14.84
N PRO A 50 1.79 -38.10 -15.63
CA PRO A 50 1.19 -36.80 -15.33
C PRO A 50 0.50 -36.77 -13.97
N CYS A 51 0.63 -35.66 -13.24
CA CYS A 51 -0.10 -35.45 -11.99
C CYS A 51 -1.63 -35.53 -12.17
N ALA A 52 -2.14 -35.19 -13.35
CA ALA A 52 -3.57 -35.29 -13.67
C ALA A 52 -4.11 -36.74 -13.61
N ASP A 53 -3.25 -37.75 -13.75
CA ASP A 53 -3.60 -39.17 -13.66
C ASP A 53 -3.56 -39.70 -12.22
N PHE A 54 -3.07 -38.90 -11.26
CA PHE A 54 -3.00 -39.29 -9.86
C PHE A 54 -4.39 -39.42 -9.24
N ALA A 55 -4.61 -40.55 -8.57
CA ALA A 55 -5.80 -40.78 -7.77
C ALA A 55 -5.46 -41.72 -6.61
N ILE A 56 -6.28 -41.66 -5.58
CA ILE A 56 -6.26 -42.61 -4.47
C ILE A 56 -7.55 -43.44 -4.46
N LEU A 57 -7.48 -44.63 -3.85
CA LEU A 57 -8.68 -45.42 -3.61
C LEU A 57 -9.52 -44.76 -2.50
N LYS A 58 -10.77 -44.41 -2.80
CA LYS A 58 -11.71 -43.77 -1.85
C LYS A 58 -12.60 -44.80 -1.17
N THR A 59 -13.18 -45.68 -1.96
CA THR A 59 -13.93 -46.87 -1.52
C THR A 59 -13.56 -48.04 -2.40
N LEU A 60 -13.98 -49.26 -2.05
CA LEU A 60 -13.74 -50.43 -2.91
C LEU A 60 -14.37 -50.29 -4.31
N ALA A 61 -15.33 -49.38 -4.49
CA ALA A 61 -16.02 -49.13 -5.76
C ALA A 61 -15.68 -47.77 -6.41
N SER A 62 -14.84 -46.93 -5.78
CA SER A 62 -14.55 -45.59 -6.30
C SER A 62 -13.15 -45.09 -5.94
N LYS A 63 -12.57 -44.31 -6.85
CA LYS A 63 -11.32 -43.55 -6.66
C LYS A 63 -11.62 -42.06 -6.47
N SER A 64 -10.66 -41.31 -5.95
CA SER A 64 -10.74 -39.84 -5.88
C SER A 64 -10.97 -39.24 -7.27
N LYS A 65 -11.67 -38.11 -7.32
CA LYS A 65 -11.88 -37.38 -8.57
C LYS A 65 -10.57 -36.85 -9.13
N ALA A 66 -10.47 -36.81 -10.45
CA ALA A 66 -9.31 -36.26 -11.14
C ALA A 66 -9.31 -34.74 -11.04
N VAL A 67 -8.14 -34.17 -10.80
CA VAL A 67 -7.91 -32.74 -10.72
C VAL A 67 -6.99 -32.34 -11.87
N LYS A 68 -7.29 -31.23 -12.57
CA LYS A 68 -6.58 -30.84 -13.78
C LYS A 68 -5.29 -30.09 -13.46
N PHE A 69 -4.27 -30.83 -13.03
CA PHE A 69 -2.93 -30.28 -12.85
C PHE A 69 -2.32 -29.84 -14.19
N PRO A 70 -1.45 -28.80 -14.20
CA PRO A 70 -0.71 -28.43 -15.40
C PRO A 70 0.05 -29.62 -16.02
N ALA A 71 0.02 -29.73 -17.34
CA ALA A 71 0.56 -30.88 -18.08
C ALA A 71 2.07 -31.09 -17.90
N TYR A 72 2.80 -30.08 -17.44
CA TYR A 72 4.23 -30.18 -17.14
C TYR A 72 4.53 -30.81 -15.76
N LEU A 73 3.51 -31.09 -14.93
CA LEU A 73 3.68 -31.69 -13.61
C LEU A 73 3.54 -33.21 -13.66
N HIS A 74 4.50 -33.91 -13.08
CA HIS A 74 4.59 -35.37 -13.11
C HIS A 74 4.92 -35.96 -11.72
N LEU A 75 4.64 -37.25 -11.58
CA LEU A 75 4.97 -38.05 -10.41
C LEU A 75 5.86 -39.23 -10.81
N SER A 76 6.83 -39.54 -9.95
CA SER A 76 7.54 -40.82 -10.04
C SER A 76 6.64 -41.99 -9.62
N ARG A 77 6.74 -43.11 -10.34
CA ARG A 77 6.12 -44.38 -9.95
C ARG A 77 6.63 -44.90 -8.60
N ASN A 78 7.84 -44.52 -8.19
CA ASN A 78 8.38 -44.83 -6.86
C ASN A 78 7.82 -43.90 -5.77
N TRP A 79 7.32 -42.72 -6.13
CA TRP A 79 6.59 -41.86 -5.20
C TRP A 79 5.18 -42.42 -4.94
N TYR A 80 4.42 -42.70 -6.00
CA TYR A 80 3.12 -43.40 -5.91
C TYR A 80 2.81 -44.17 -7.19
N HIS A 81 2.45 -45.45 -7.08
CA HIS A 81 2.14 -46.27 -8.25
C HIS A 81 0.65 -46.16 -8.63
N ARG A 82 0.36 -45.68 -9.85
CA ARG A 82 -1.02 -45.42 -10.34
C ARG A 82 -2.00 -46.59 -10.22
N SER A 83 -1.53 -47.84 -10.29
CA SER A 83 -2.40 -49.01 -10.17
C SER A 83 -2.98 -49.22 -8.75
N TRP A 84 -2.39 -48.60 -7.72
CA TRP A 84 -2.89 -48.71 -6.35
C TRP A 84 -4.25 -48.05 -6.17
N ALA A 85 -4.53 -47.00 -6.94
CA ALA A 85 -5.79 -46.26 -6.93
C ALA A 85 -7.03 -47.13 -7.20
N LEU A 86 -6.84 -48.34 -7.76
CA LEU A 86 -7.91 -49.27 -8.12
C LEU A 86 -7.97 -50.51 -7.23
N LYS A 87 -6.98 -50.73 -6.36
CA LYS A 87 -6.80 -52.03 -5.69
C LYS A 87 -6.80 -51.93 -4.18
N THR A 88 -6.14 -50.93 -3.63
CA THR A 88 -5.81 -50.92 -2.18
C THR A 88 -5.71 -49.52 -1.62
N PHE A 89 -6.12 -49.35 -0.36
CA PHE A 89 -5.79 -48.16 0.41
C PHE A 89 -4.28 -48.09 0.65
N ARG A 90 -3.68 -46.93 0.38
CA ARG A 90 -2.23 -46.68 0.50
C ARG A 90 -2.01 -45.37 1.25
N ARG A 91 -0.95 -45.34 2.07
CA ARG A 91 -0.45 -44.08 2.63
C ARG A 91 0.28 -43.32 1.53
N VAL A 92 0.09 -42.01 1.47
CA VAL A 92 0.74 -41.14 0.48
C VAL A 92 2.01 -40.56 1.08
N LYS A 93 3.11 -40.62 0.34
CA LYS A 93 4.40 -40.03 0.74
C LYS A 93 4.32 -38.50 0.74
N ASN A 94 5.18 -37.84 1.53
CA ASN A 94 5.28 -36.39 1.45
C ASN A 94 5.94 -35.98 0.13
N VAL A 95 5.59 -34.81 -0.39
CA VAL A 95 6.31 -34.20 -1.51
C VAL A 95 7.39 -33.30 -0.92
N ILE A 96 8.63 -33.77 -0.96
CA ILE A 96 9.79 -33.07 -0.37
C ILE A 96 10.71 -32.57 -1.47
N MET A 97 11.00 -33.44 -2.43
CA MET A 97 11.99 -33.19 -3.48
C MET A 97 11.32 -33.19 -4.85
N LEU A 98 11.62 -32.16 -5.63
CA LEU A 98 11.21 -32.03 -7.02
C LEU A 98 12.43 -32.11 -7.92
N MET A 99 12.30 -32.84 -9.02
CA MET A 99 13.23 -32.79 -10.14
C MET A 99 12.65 -31.88 -11.20
N GLU A 100 13.32 -30.77 -11.47
CA GLU A 100 13.10 -29.99 -12.66
C GLU A 100 13.87 -30.64 -13.81
N TRP A 101 13.17 -30.96 -14.89
CA TRP A 101 13.67 -31.83 -15.95
C TRP A 101 13.36 -31.24 -17.32
N VAL A 102 14.41 -31.12 -18.13
CA VAL A 102 14.35 -30.76 -19.54
C VAL A 102 14.99 -31.90 -20.33
N PRO A 103 14.19 -32.74 -21.03
CA PRO A 103 14.74 -33.87 -21.78
C PRO A 103 15.67 -33.43 -22.91
N ASP A 104 15.34 -32.34 -23.60
CA ASP A 104 16.09 -31.76 -24.71
C ASP A 104 16.00 -30.23 -24.67
N SER A 105 17.11 -29.57 -24.36
CA SER A 105 17.23 -28.11 -24.28
C SER A 105 16.96 -27.41 -25.61
N THR A 106 17.14 -28.09 -26.74
CA THR A 106 16.86 -27.54 -28.07
C THR A 106 15.38 -27.55 -28.42
N ALA A 107 14.57 -28.30 -27.68
CA ALA A 107 13.12 -28.36 -27.84
C ALA A 107 12.36 -27.39 -26.92
N LEU A 108 13.06 -26.57 -26.13
CA LEU A 108 12.43 -25.55 -25.30
C LEU A 108 11.76 -24.49 -26.19
N GLY A 109 10.50 -24.20 -25.89
CA GLY A 109 9.70 -23.21 -26.61
C GLY A 109 8.83 -22.40 -25.66
N ALA A 110 8.13 -21.39 -26.18
CA ALA A 110 7.15 -20.65 -25.40
C ALA A 110 5.95 -21.55 -25.09
N PHE A 111 5.61 -21.70 -23.81
CA PHE A 111 4.41 -22.38 -23.36
C PHE A 111 3.30 -21.37 -23.15
N THR A 112 2.17 -21.62 -23.80
CA THR A 112 0.91 -20.94 -23.50
C THR A 112 -0.02 -21.98 -22.88
N PRO A 113 -0.49 -21.80 -21.63
CA PRO A 113 -1.44 -22.71 -21.02
C PRO A 113 -2.71 -22.83 -21.87
N GLN A 114 -3.41 -23.96 -21.76
CA GLN A 114 -4.62 -24.22 -22.53
C GLN A 114 -5.63 -23.09 -22.34
N THR A 115 -5.95 -22.38 -23.42
CA THR A 115 -6.98 -21.35 -23.43
C THR A 115 -8.36 -22.01 -23.39
N SER A 116 -9.04 -21.95 -22.25
CA SER A 116 -10.50 -22.09 -22.29
C SER A 116 -11.11 -20.76 -22.71
N ASN A 117 -12.14 -20.79 -23.54
CA ASN A 117 -12.93 -19.59 -23.82
C ASN A 117 -13.42 -18.99 -22.49
N LEU A 118 -13.14 -17.71 -22.27
CA LEU A 118 -13.66 -16.98 -21.11
C LEU A 118 -15.18 -17.06 -21.09
N SER A 119 -15.76 -17.26 -19.92
CA SER A 119 -17.20 -17.07 -19.76
C SER A 119 -17.59 -15.61 -20.05
N PRO A 120 -18.85 -15.32 -20.38
CA PRO A 120 -19.32 -13.94 -20.53
C PRO A 120 -19.08 -13.10 -19.27
N GLU A 121 -19.22 -13.70 -18.08
CA GLU A 121 -18.98 -13.03 -16.80
C GLU A 121 -17.49 -12.72 -16.58
N GLN A 122 -16.60 -13.67 -16.83
CA GLN A 122 -15.14 -13.47 -16.74
C GLN A 122 -14.66 -12.38 -17.70
N SER A 123 -15.19 -12.43 -18.92
CA SER A 123 -14.96 -11.43 -19.96
C SER A 123 -15.35 -10.02 -19.52
N GLN A 124 -16.51 -9.88 -18.90
CA GLN A 124 -16.99 -8.61 -18.40
C GLN A 124 -16.16 -8.11 -17.21
N THR A 125 -15.76 -9.02 -16.31
CA THR A 125 -14.88 -8.70 -15.17
C THR A 125 -13.52 -8.18 -15.63
N ILE A 126 -12.89 -8.84 -16.62
CA ILE A 126 -11.63 -8.34 -17.20
C ILE A 126 -11.84 -6.97 -17.84
N HIS A 127 -12.92 -6.79 -18.62
CA HIS A 127 -13.21 -5.49 -19.23
C HIS A 127 -13.34 -4.38 -18.17
N ARG A 128 -14.10 -4.60 -17.09
CA ARG A 128 -14.23 -3.63 -15.99
C ARG A 128 -12.89 -3.32 -15.34
N ALA A 129 -12.03 -4.32 -15.16
CA ALA A 129 -10.67 -4.11 -14.66
C ALA A 129 -9.81 -3.25 -15.62
N LEU A 130 -9.85 -3.52 -16.92
CA LEU A 130 -9.11 -2.73 -17.93
C LEU A 130 -9.61 -1.27 -17.96
N THR A 131 -10.91 -1.03 -17.84
CA THR A 131 -11.47 0.32 -17.71
C THR A 131 -10.96 1.06 -16.46
N MET A 132 -10.61 0.35 -15.38
CA MET A 132 -10.01 0.98 -14.20
C MET A 132 -8.53 1.32 -14.41
N PHE A 133 -7.80 0.56 -15.23
CA PHE A 133 -6.41 0.87 -15.58
C PHE A 133 -6.29 1.95 -16.64
N ASP A 134 -7.29 2.15 -17.49
CA ASP A 134 -7.34 3.25 -18.46
C ASP A 134 -7.63 4.57 -17.75
N PHE A 135 -6.56 5.24 -17.33
CA PHE A 135 -6.65 6.40 -16.48
C PHE A 135 -7.14 7.64 -17.25
N ASN A 136 -6.81 7.72 -18.54
CA ASN A 136 -7.17 8.82 -19.43
C ASN A 136 -8.50 8.60 -20.19
N GLY A 137 -9.06 7.38 -20.15
CA GLY A 137 -10.32 7.02 -20.78
C GLY A 137 -10.26 6.92 -22.30
N ASN A 138 -9.08 6.68 -22.88
CA ASN A 138 -8.89 6.67 -24.34
C ASN A 138 -9.19 5.30 -24.99
N GLY A 139 -9.54 4.27 -24.20
CA GLY A 139 -9.86 2.93 -24.67
C GLY A 139 -8.62 2.07 -24.99
N THR A 140 -7.43 2.53 -24.61
CA THR A 140 -6.15 1.83 -24.72
C THR A 140 -5.40 1.91 -23.41
N LEU A 141 -4.34 1.12 -23.24
CA LEU A 141 -3.47 1.18 -22.08
C LEU A 141 -2.06 1.59 -22.50
N SER A 142 -1.55 2.65 -21.89
CA SER A 142 -0.16 3.10 -21.98
C SER A 142 0.79 2.10 -21.30
N ARG A 143 2.11 2.27 -21.53
CA ARG A 143 3.16 1.47 -20.85
C ARG A 143 2.99 1.43 -19.33
N VAL A 144 2.64 2.56 -18.70
CA VAL A 144 2.50 2.65 -17.23
C VAL A 144 1.27 1.89 -16.76
N GLU A 145 0.15 2.02 -17.47
CA GLU A 145 -1.10 1.35 -17.11
C GLU A 145 -1.02 -0.17 -17.33
N VAL A 146 -0.31 -0.62 -18.39
CA VAL A 146 0.02 -2.04 -18.58
C VAL A 146 0.92 -2.55 -17.44
N ALA A 147 1.89 -1.76 -16.99
CA ALA A 147 2.71 -2.12 -15.84
C ALA A 147 1.88 -2.27 -14.55
N GLU A 148 0.92 -1.38 -14.29
CA GLU A 148 0.00 -1.53 -13.16
C GLU A 148 -0.90 -2.77 -13.29
N ALA A 149 -1.40 -3.06 -14.49
CA ALA A 149 -2.19 -4.26 -14.74
C ALA A 149 -1.38 -5.55 -14.49
N LEU A 150 -0.10 -5.57 -14.86
CA LEU A 150 0.80 -6.68 -14.58
C LEU A 150 1.08 -6.83 -13.07
N ARG A 151 1.31 -5.74 -12.33
CA ARG A 151 1.44 -5.79 -10.86
C ARG A 151 0.18 -6.35 -10.20
N ALA A 152 -1.00 -5.93 -10.68
CA ALA A 152 -2.27 -6.46 -10.19
C ALA A 152 -2.43 -7.97 -10.44
N LEU A 153 -1.72 -8.53 -11.44
CA LEU A 153 -1.64 -9.96 -11.75
C LEU A 153 -0.46 -10.69 -11.07
N ASP A 154 0.14 -10.07 -10.05
CA ASP A 154 1.33 -10.56 -9.35
C ASP A 154 2.53 -10.78 -10.30
N VAL A 155 2.73 -9.87 -11.25
CA VAL A 155 3.87 -9.89 -12.18
C VAL A 155 4.69 -8.64 -12.05
N GLU A 156 6.00 -8.83 -11.92
CA GLU A 156 6.95 -7.73 -11.94
C GLU A 156 7.04 -7.14 -13.36
N PRO A 157 6.73 -5.84 -13.54
CA PRO A 157 6.62 -5.23 -14.85
C PRO A 157 7.99 -4.79 -15.40
N THR A 158 8.87 -5.75 -15.72
CA THR A 158 10.11 -5.47 -16.46
C THR A 158 9.79 -5.08 -17.91
N ASP A 159 10.68 -4.34 -18.58
CA ASP A 159 10.47 -3.93 -19.98
C ASP A 159 10.22 -5.12 -20.93
N VAL A 160 10.85 -6.26 -20.67
CA VAL A 160 10.63 -7.49 -21.46
C VAL A 160 9.21 -8.01 -21.30
N VAL A 161 8.70 -8.03 -20.06
CA VAL A 161 7.34 -8.51 -19.76
C VAL A 161 6.29 -7.51 -20.27
N VAL A 162 6.50 -6.22 -20.04
CA VAL A 162 5.60 -5.15 -20.52
C VAL A 162 5.55 -5.17 -22.04
N GLY A 163 6.70 -5.24 -22.72
CA GLY A 163 6.75 -5.33 -24.17
C GLY A 163 5.99 -6.52 -24.73
N ARG A 164 6.13 -7.69 -24.09
CA ARG A 164 5.36 -8.89 -24.48
C ARG A 164 3.86 -8.70 -24.26
N ALA A 165 3.47 -8.09 -23.15
CA ALA A 165 2.06 -7.82 -22.87
C ALA A 165 1.45 -6.82 -23.88
N MET A 166 2.25 -5.89 -24.39
CA MET A 166 1.84 -4.93 -25.42
C MET A 166 1.96 -5.47 -26.85
N GLY A 167 2.64 -6.60 -27.05
CA GLY A 167 2.93 -7.16 -28.38
C GLY A 167 3.99 -6.40 -29.19
N GLN A 168 4.72 -5.47 -28.56
CA GLN A 168 5.73 -4.61 -29.20
C GLN A 168 6.82 -4.16 -28.21
N GLN A 169 7.94 -3.64 -28.70
CA GLN A 169 8.96 -3.06 -27.81
C GLN A 169 8.39 -1.82 -27.10
N PRO A 170 8.46 -1.73 -25.76
CA PRO A 170 7.78 -0.69 -25.03
C PRO A 170 8.54 0.64 -25.18
N SER A 171 7.86 1.64 -25.72
CA SER A 171 8.29 3.04 -25.75
C SER A 171 7.38 3.90 -24.86
N PRO A 172 7.80 5.12 -24.48
CA PRO A 172 6.95 6.01 -23.68
C PRO A 172 5.60 6.35 -24.33
N GLN A 173 5.52 6.31 -25.67
CA GLN A 173 4.31 6.56 -26.46
C GLN A 173 3.58 5.28 -26.88
N SER A 174 4.03 4.11 -26.43
CA SER A 174 3.37 2.86 -26.76
C SER A 174 2.03 2.75 -26.06
N GLU A 175 1.02 2.31 -26.81
CA GLU A 175 -0.32 2.01 -26.31
C GLU A 175 -0.73 0.60 -26.76
N ALA A 176 -1.57 -0.06 -25.96
CA ALA A 176 -2.10 -1.39 -26.24
C ALA A 176 -3.63 -1.40 -26.16
N ALA A 177 -4.28 -1.94 -27.19
CA ALA A 177 -5.73 -2.05 -27.23
C ALA A 177 -6.26 -3.06 -26.20
N PHE A 178 -7.45 -2.80 -25.65
CA PHE A 178 -8.07 -3.67 -24.64
C PHE A 178 -8.24 -5.12 -25.09
N ASP A 179 -8.63 -5.35 -26.35
CA ASP A 179 -8.82 -6.71 -26.89
C ASP A 179 -7.52 -7.51 -26.91
N HIS A 180 -6.40 -6.83 -27.18
CA HIS A 180 -5.08 -7.45 -27.14
C HIS A 180 -4.71 -7.81 -25.69
N ILE A 181 -4.82 -6.87 -24.76
CA ILE A 181 -4.50 -7.09 -23.35
C ILE A 181 -5.40 -8.19 -22.75
N ARG A 182 -6.69 -8.21 -23.08
CA ARG A 182 -7.60 -9.28 -22.67
C ARG A 182 -7.14 -10.64 -23.18
N THR A 183 -6.69 -10.73 -24.43
CA THR A 183 -6.15 -11.97 -25.00
C THR A 183 -4.89 -12.42 -24.26
N VAL A 184 -4.00 -11.48 -23.94
CA VAL A 184 -2.78 -11.72 -23.15
C VAL A 184 -3.09 -12.19 -21.73
N ILE A 185 -4.03 -11.54 -21.03
CA ILE A 185 -4.48 -11.93 -19.69
C ILE A 185 -5.08 -13.34 -19.69
N SER A 186 -5.94 -13.62 -20.66
CA SER A 186 -6.63 -14.92 -20.80
C SER A 186 -5.66 -16.06 -21.12
N SER A 187 -4.69 -15.79 -21.98
CA SER A 187 -3.67 -16.77 -22.40
C SER A 187 -2.50 -16.88 -21.43
N GLN A 188 -2.39 -15.98 -20.44
CA GLN A 188 -1.29 -15.96 -19.48
C GLN A 188 0.10 -15.88 -20.17
N SER A 189 0.16 -15.34 -21.39
CA SER A 189 1.35 -15.37 -22.26
C SER A 189 2.52 -14.51 -21.75
N PHE A 190 2.24 -13.58 -20.83
CA PHE A 190 3.20 -12.70 -20.18
C PHE A 190 4.07 -13.39 -19.10
N TYR A 191 3.66 -14.56 -18.59
CA TYR A 191 4.41 -15.30 -17.54
C TYR A 191 5.65 -16.08 -18.04
N GLN A 192 5.97 -16.00 -19.34
CA GLN A 192 7.17 -16.58 -19.94
C GLN A 192 7.42 -18.08 -19.68
N MET A 193 6.35 -18.86 -19.49
CA MET A 193 6.47 -20.30 -19.28
C MET A 193 7.12 -21.02 -20.48
N GLN A 194 7.77 -22.15 -20.23
CA GLN A 194 8.49 -22.91 -21.24
C GLN A 194 7.88 -24.29 -21.49
N SER A 195 7.71 -24.65 -22.76
CA SER A 195 7.30 -25.99 -23.18
C SER A 195 8.53 -26.89 -23.22
N GLY A 196 8.39 -28.18 -22.89
CA GLY A 196 9.52 -29.10 -22.81
C GLY A 196 10.29 -29.06 -21.48
N ARG A 197 9.81 -28.26 -20.51
CA ARG A 197 10.27 -28.27 -19.11
C ARG A 197 9.21 -28.93 -18.23
N TYR A 198 9.63 -29.84 -17.38
CA TYR A 198 8.77 -30.66 -16.52
C TYR A 198 9.23 -30.61 -15.07
N PHE A 199 8.30 -30.83 -14.13
CA PHE A 199 8.59 -30.92 -12.71
C PHE A 199 8.05 -32.24 -12.18
N VAL A 200 8.92 -33.05 -11.55
CA VAL A 200 8.60 -34.41 -11.12
C VAL A 200 8.76 -34.53 -9.61
N ALA A 201 7.73 -34.98 -8.89
CA ALA A 201 7.88 -35.38 -7.49
C ALA A 201 8.65 -36.71 -7.40
N LEU A 202 9.78 -36.68 -6.69
CA LEU A 202 10.63 -37.85 -6.46
C LEU A 202 10.42 -38.41 -5.05
N SER A 203 10.69 -39.71 -4.88
CA SER A 203 10.95 -40.26 -3.55
C SER A 203 12.31 -39.76 -3.02
N LEU A 204 12.50 -39.76 -1.70
CA LEU A 204 13.79 -39.34 -1.11
C LEU A 204 14.97 -40.19 -1.59
N ASN A 205 14.77 -41.50 -1.76
CA ASN A 205 15.80 -42.40 -2.28
C ASN A 205 16.21 -42.04 -3.73
N GLU A 206 15.23 -41.73 -4.60
CA GLU A 206 15.53 -41.25 -5.95
C GLU A 206 16.25 -39.90 -5.94
N ALA A 207 15.83 -38.99 -5.06
CA ALA A 207 16.46 -37.67 -4.93
C ALA A 207 17.90 -37.77 -4.41
N GLU A 208 18.17 -38.64 -3.44
CA GLU A 208 19.51 -38.94 -2.93
C GLU A 208 20.41 -39.52 -4.02
N SER A 209 19.91 -40.55 -4.73
CA SER A 209 20.64 -41.18 -5.83
C SER A 209 20.96 -40.19 -6.94
N LEU A 210 19.98 -39.39 -7.35
CA LEU A 210 20.16 -38.35 -8.36
C LEU A 210 21.17 -37.30 -7.91
N ARG A 211 21.12 -36.86 -6.65
CA ARG A 211 22.08 -35.91 -6.07
C ARG A 211 23.51 -36.44 -6.14
N GLY A 212 23.74 -37.69 -5.74
CA GLY A 212 25.05 -38.34 -5.84
C GLY A 212 25.57 -38.40 -7.28
N ILE A 213 24.68 -38.73 -8.23
CA ILE A 213 24.97 -38.74 -9.67
C ILE A 213 25.35 -37.34 -10.18
N LEU A 214 24.61 -36.29 -9.79
CA LEU A 214 24.91 -34.91 -10.16
C LEU A 214 26.32 -34.51 -9.67
N HIS A 215 26.67 -34.85 -8.43
CA HIS A 215 28.00 -34.56 -7.86
C HIS A 215 29.13 -35.30 -8.58
N MET A 216 28.94 -36.59 -8.86
CA MET A 216 29.91 -37.37 -9.64
C MET A 216 30.13 -36.77 -11.04
N ALA A 217 29.07 -36.26 -11.67
CA ALA A 217 29.17 -35.68 -13.00
C ALA A 217 29.82 -34.29 -13.02
N GLN A 218 29.88 -33.59 -11.89
CA GLN A 218 30.60 -32.31 -11.80
C GLN A 218 32.11 -32.48 -11.94
N THR A 219 32.67 -33.63 -11.53
CA THR A 219 34.10 -33.93 -11.63
C THR A 219 34.45 -34.92 -12.76
N GLY A 220 33.45 -35.62 -13.30
CA GLY A 220 33.61 -36.63 -14.37
C GLY A 220 33.28 -36.14 -15.80
N PRO A 221 33.11 -37.08 -16.76
CA PRO A 221 32.87 -36.80 -18.19
C PRO A 221 31.47 -36.25 -18.52
N GLY A 222 30.65 -35.87 -17.53
CA GLY A 222 29.26 -35.43 -17.70
C GLY A 222 28.25 -36.57 -17.57
N LEU A 223 26.95 -36.24 -17.48
CA LEU A 223 25.87 -37.22 -17.27
C LEU A 223 25.44 -37.92 -18.55
N TRP A 224 25.49 -37.21 -19.69
CA TRP A 224 24.93 -37.67 -20.95
C TRP A 224 25.91 -37.45 -22.10
N PRO A 225 26.02 -38.39 -23.06
CA PRO A 225 26.94 -38.25 -24.20
C PRO A 225 26.64 -37.07 -25.13
N ALA A 226 25.38 -36.59 -25.15
CA ALA A 226 24.90 -35.59 -26.09
C ALA A 226 24.59 -34.21 -25.45
N GLY A 227 24.73 -34.04 -24.13
CA GLY A 227 24.65 -32.74 -23.45
C GLY A 227 23.37 -31.91 -23.65
N LYS A 228 22.25 -32.50 -24.10
CA LYS A 228 20.99 -31.78 -24.34
C LYS A 228 20.01 -31.85 -23.18
N THR A 229 20.12 -32.88 -22.35
CA THR A 229 19.26 -33.07 -21.19
C THR A 229 19.77 -32.20 -20.05
N ALA A 230 18.85 -31.59 -19.30
CA ALA A 230 19.19 -30.81 -18.13
C ALA A 230 18.28 -31.15 -16.97
N VAL A 231 18.87 -31.20 -15.77
CA VAL A 231 18.16 -31.55 -14.55
C VAL A 231 18.60 -30.64 -13.40
N ALA A 232 17.65 -30.24 -12.58
CA ALA A 232 17.90 -29.60 -11.30
C ALA A 232 17.08 -30.27 -10.20
N LEU A 233 17.70 -30.48 -9.05
CA LEU A 233 17.06 -31.02 -7.86
C LEU A 233 16.66 -29.87 -6.93
N ARG A 234 15.42 -29.85 -6.47
CA ARG A 234 14.84 -28.77 -5.66
C ARG A 234 14.13 -29.34 -4.44
N SER A 235 14.19 -28.61 -3.33
CA SER A 235 13.28 -28.83 -2.20
C SER A 235 12.04 -27.97 -2.38
N VAL A 236 10.85 -28.53 -2.09
CA VAL A 236 9.56 -27.82 -2.12
C VAL A 236 9.55 -26.60 -1.17
N HIS A 237 10.36 -26.64 -0.11
CA HIS A 237 10.42 -25.61 0.92
C HIS A 237 11.59 -24.62 0.75
N SER A 238 12.45 -24.81 -0.26
CA SER A 238 13.60 -23.93 -0.47
C SER A 238 13.20 -22.67 -1.23
N THR A 239 13.52 -21.50 -0.67
CA THR A 239 13.48 -20.20 -1.34
C THR A 239 14.79 -19.87 -2.09
N TYR A 240 15.86 -20.63 -1.87
CA TYR A 240 17.23 -20.31 -2.32
C TYR A 240 17.62 -20.89 -3.70
N GLY A 241 16.64 -21.26 -4.53
CA GLY A 241 16.90 -21.89 -5.83
C GLY A 241 17.14 -23.41 -5.76
N PRO A 242 17.66 -24.03 -6.84
CA PRO A 242 17.91 -25.47 -6.86
C PRO A 242 19.06 -25.87 -5.93
N LEU A 243 18.95 -27.05 -5.32
CA LEU A 243 19.96 -27.62 -4.44
C LEU A 243 21.20 -28.06 -5.23
N ASP A 244 20.98 -28.78 -6.33
CA ASP A 244 22.02 -29.32 -7.19
C ASP A 244 21.53 -29.33 -8.64
N THR A 245 22.42 -29.09 -9.59
CA THR A 245 22.08 -29.02 -11.01
C THR A 245 23.07 -29.80 -11.87
N SER A 246 22.61 -30.25 -13.04
CA SER A 246 23.52 -30.72 -14.10
C SER A 246 24.28 -29.53 -14.72
N ARG A 247 25.38 -29.82 -15.43
CA ARG A 247 26.18 -28.78 -16.10
C ARG A 247 25.36 -28.04 -17.17
N GLU A 248 24.57 -28.80 -17.91
CA GLU A 248 23.70 -28.34 -18.99
C GLU A 248 22.60 -27.42 -18.45
N TYR A 249 22.10 -27.67 -17.23
CA TYR A 249 21.09 -26.82 -16.62
C TYR A 249 21.58 -25.38 -16.42
N SER A 250 22.83 -25.20 -15.99
CA SER A 250 23.45 -23.87 -15.84
C SER A 250 23.72 -23.18 -17.19
N GLN A 251 23.79 -23.94 -18.29
CA GLN A 251 24.04 -23.42 -19.64
C GLN A 251 22.76 -23.03 -20.38
N ILE A 252 21.58 -23.44 -19.91
CA ILE A 252 20.30 -23.00 -20.46
C ILE A 252 20.10 -21.54 -20.05
N ALA A 253 20.63 -20.63 -20.87
CA ALA A 253 20.65 -19.17 -20.70
C ALA A 253 19.26 -18.47 -20.71
N ALA A 254 18.18 -19.24 -20.61
CA ALA A 254 16.80 -18.75 -20.58
C ALA A 254 16.20 -18.92 -19.18
N ALA A 255 16.72 -18.17 -18.19
CA ALA A 255 15.88 -17.69 -17.10
C ALA A 255 14.97 -16.61 -17.70
N PRO A 256 13.63 -16.72 -17.61
CA PRO A 256 12.91 -16.99 -16.36
C PRO A 256 11.72 -17.97 -16.54
N ALA A 257 11.90 -19.24 -16.15
CA ALA A 257 10.77 -20.12 -15.83
C ALA A 257 10.38 -20.01 -14.35
N GLU A 258 10.75 -18.92 -13.67
CA GLU A 258 10.54 -18.72 -12.24
C GLU A 258 9.06 -18.81 -11.89
N TYR A 259 8.19 -18.14 -12.65
CA TYR A 259 6.76 -18.27 -12.48
C TYR A 259 6.28 -19.72 -12.63
N GLN A 260 6.76 -20.44 -13.66
CA GLN A 260 6.42 -21.84 -13.90
C GLN A 260 6.85 -22.73 -12.72
N CYS A 261 8.04 -22.47 -12.18
CA CYS A 261 8.60 -23.15 -11.01
C CYS A 261 7.81 -22.86 -9.75
N MET A 262 7.53 -21.59 -9.45
CA MET A 262 6.71 -21.18 -8.30
C MET A 262 5.32 -21.83 -8.38
N THR A 263 4.70 -21.81 -9.56
CA THR A 263 3.40 -22.46 -9.81
C THR A 263 3.48 -23.97 -9.58
N ALA A 264 4.53 -24.62 -10.08
CA ALA A 264 4.75 -26.06 -9.87
C ALA A 264 4.88 -26.39 -8.37
N VAL A 265 5.68 -25.62 -7.63
CA VAL A 265 5.85 -25.77 -6.18
C VAL A 265 4.49 -25.66 -5.47
N GLN A 266 3.68 -24.64 -5.77
CA GLN A 266 2.37 -24.51 -5.12
C GLN A 266 1.41 -25.67 -5.46
N CYS A 267 1.43 -26.16 -6.70
CA CYS A 267 0.66 -27.35 -7.08
C CYS A 267 1.10 -28.60 -6.31
N PHE A 268 2.41 -28.78 -6.09
CA PHE A 268 2.93 -29.89 -5.31
C PHE A 268 2.68 -29.73 -3.81
N ARG A 269 2.67 -28.52 -3.27
CA ARG A 269 2.25 -28.24 -1.88
C ARG A 269 0.77 -28.56 -1.68
N PHE A 270 -0.08 -28.24 -2.66
CA PHE A 270 -1.48 -28.65 -2.67
C PHE A 270 -1.64 -30.16 -2.71
N LEU A 271 -0.89 -30.85 -3.58
CA LEU A 271 -0.85 -32.32 -3.62
C LEU A 271 -0.34 -32.92 -2.29
N ASP A 272 0.58 -32.23 -1.62
CA ASP A 272 1.09 -32.58 -0.29
C ASP A 272 0.08 -32.29 0.84
N CYS A 273 -1.09 -31.73 0.52
CA CYS A 273 -2.12 -31.34 1.48
C CYS A 273 -1.61 -30.34 2.53
N GLN A 274 -0.74 -29.41 2.15
CA GLN A 274 -0.38 -28.30 3.04
C GLN A 274 -1.57 -27.36 3.23
N SER A 275 -1.68 -26.76 4.41
CA SER A 275 -2.83 -25.92 4.81
C SER A 275 -2.56 -24.41 4.66
N HIS A 276 -1.31 -23.99 4.78
CA HIS A 276 -0.92 -22.59 4.83
C HIS A 276 -0.30 -22.14 3.51
N PHE A 277 -1.02 -21.26 2.80
CA PHE A 277 -0.58 -20.55 1.61
C PHE A 277 -0.63 -19.05 1.85
N LYS A 278 0.42 -18.34 1.43
CA LYS A 278 0.42 -16.87 1.32
C LYS A 278 -0.46 -16.45 0.14
N GLU A 279 -0.87 -15.18 0.09
CA GLU A 279 -1.75 -14.66 -0.97
C GLU A 279 -1.21 -14.93 -2.39
N LEU A 280 0.07 -14.64 -2.63
CA LEU A 280 0.72 -14.92 -3.92
C LEU A 280 0.66 -16.41 -4.27
N GLU A 281 0.93 -17.27 -3.30
CA GLU A 281 0.97 -18.72 -3.47
C GLU A 281 -0.41 -19.29 -3.81
N LEU A 282 -1.45 -18.75 -3.15
CA LEU A 282 -2.84 -19.06 -3.42
C LEU A 282 -3.25 -18.61 -4.83
N ASN A 283 -2.83 -17.42 -5.26
CA ASN A 283 -3.12 -16.91 -6.60
C ASN A 283 -2.47 -17.75 -7.70
N LEU A 284 -1.24 -18.21 -7.50
CA LEU A 284 -0.56 -19.15 -8.41
C LEU A 284 -1.34 -20.45 -8.53
N LEU A 285 -1.80 -21.00 -7.40
CA LEU A 285 -2.58 -22.23 -7.38
C LEU A 285 -3.96 -22.04 -8.05
N LEU A 286 -4.65 -20.93 -7.79
CA LEU A 286 -5.92 -20.58 -8.42
C LEU A 286 -5.80 -20.53 -9.94
N ARG A 287 -4.77 -19.85 -10.48
CA ARG A 287 -4.53 -19.77 -11.93
C ARG A 287 -4.20 -21.13 -12.54
N ALA A 288 -3.39 -21.94 -11.86
CA ALA A 288 -3.00 -23.26 -12.35
C ALA A 288 -4.18 -24.23 -12.42
N MET A 289 -5.15 -24.10 -11.51
CA MET A 289 -6.21 -25.08 -11.29
C MET A 289 -7.62 -24.55 -11.63
N GLN A 290 -7.72 -23.36 -12.24
CA GLN A 290 -9.00 -22.67 -12.51
C GLN A 290 -10.00 -23.52 -13.31
N HIS A 291 -9.52 -24.45 -14.16
CA HIS A 291 -10.37 -25.34 -14.96
C HIS A 291 -10.88 -26.59 -14.23
N THR A 292 -10.50 -26.76 -12.96
CA THR A 292 -11.04 -27.79 -12.07
C THR A 292 -12.24 -27.21 -11.32
N PRO A 293 -13.42 -27.86 -11.35
CA PRO A 293 -14.58 -27.43 -10.57
C PRO A 293 -14.27 -27.31 -9.08
N LEU A 294 -14.86 -26.31 -8.41
CA LEU A 294 -14.60 -26.02 -7.00
C LEU A 294 -14.81 -27.23 -6.08
N GLN A 295 -15.92 -27.94 -6.26
CA GLN A 295 -16.25 -29.13 -5.49
C GLN A 295 -15.21 -30.25 -5.67
N ASP A 296 -14.65 -30.39 -6.88
CA ASP A 296 -13.67 -31.42 -7.17
C ASP A 296 -12.30 -31.09 -6.55
N ARG A 297 -11.96 -29.80 -6.44
CA ARG A 297 -10.74 -29.34 -5.73
C ARG A 297 -10.79 -29.75 -4.25
N GLU A 298 -11.90 -29.44 -3.58
CA GLU A 298 -12.11 -29.73 -2.16
C GLU A 298 -12.18 -31.22 -1.90
N GLU A 299 -12.98 -31.96 -2.68
CA GLU A 299 -13.14 -33.41 -2.55
C GLU A 299 -11.80 -34.14 -2.73
N PHE A 300 -11.01 -33.75 -3.75
CA PHE A 300 -9.67 -34.29 -3.95
C PHE A 300 -8.75 -34.00 -2.77
N PHE A 301 -8.71 -32.75 -2.29
CA PHE A 301 -7.86 -32.37 -1.16
C PHE A 301 -8.19 -33.21 0.07
N VAL A 302 -9.48 -33.29 0.45
CA VAL A 302 -9.95 -34.07 1.59
C VAL A 302 -9.64 -35.56 1.43
N ASP A 303 -9.87 -36.13 0.26
CA ASP A 303 -9.60 -37.54 -0.01
C ASP A 303 -8.10 -37.85 0.13
N VAL A 304 -7.22 -37.08 -0.52
CA VAL A 304 -5.75 -37.28 -0.42
C VAL A 304 -5.26 -37.06 1.01
N ARG A 305 -5.80 -36.05 1.69
CA ARG A 305 -5.47 -35.69 3.08
C ARG A 305 -5.73 -36.86 4.04
N ARG A 306 -6.82 -37.61 3.87
CA ARG A 306 -7.15 -38.81 4.67
C ARG A 306 -6.10 -39.91 4.59
N CYS A 307 -5.37 -40.00 3.48
CA CYS A 307 -4.31 -41.00 3.31
C CYS A 307 -2.97 -40.59 3.94
N ARG A 308 -2.88 -39.40 4.57
CA ARG A 308 -1.67 -38.91 5.22
C ARG A 308 -1.70 -39.18 6.72
N ARG A 309 -0.52 -39.28 7.33
CA ARG A 309 -0.34 -39.54 8.78
C ARG A 309 -0.30 -38.28 9.64
N ARG A 310 -0.12 -37.10 9.02
CA ARG A 310 -0.03 -35.83 9.73
C ARG A 310 -1.35 -35.54 10.48
N PRO A 311 -1.30 -34.97 11.69
CA PRO A 311 -2.43 -34.31 12.34
C PRO A 311 -3.15 -33.38 11.35
N GLN A 312 -4.47 -33.40 11.32
CA GLN A 312 -5.24 -32.60 10.38
C GLN A 312 -5.93 -31.47 11.13
N VAL A 313 -5.52 -30.23 10.83
CA VAL A 313 -6.21 -29.01 11.30
C VAL A 313 -7.60 -28.93 10.67
N SER A 314 -8.60 -28.51 11.43
CA SER A 314 -9.95 -28.29 10.91
C SER A 314 -9.95 -27.39 9.65
N PRO A 315 -10.72 -27.72 8.60
CA PRO A 315 -10.75 -26.94 7.36
C PRO A 315 -11.12 -25.46 7.53
N ASP A 316 -11.78 -25.10 8.64
CA ASP A 316 -12.19 -23.72 8.94
C ASP A 316 -11.02 -22.79 9.31
N ARG A 317 -9.83 -23.35 9.61
CA ARG A 317 -8.62 -22.60 10.00
C ARG A 317 -7.47 -22.70 8.99
N ILE A 318 -7.70 -23.22 7.79
CA ILE A 318 -6.64 -23.32 6.77
C ILE A 318 -6.73 -22.14 5.79
N SER A 319 -5.60 -21.45 5.55
CA SER A 319 -5.58 -20.31 4.61
C SER A 319 -5.79 -20.73 3.14
N LEU A 320 -5.88 -22.03 2.87
CA LEU A 320 -6.28 -22.61 1.59
C LEU A 320 -7.81 -22.54 1.34
N ALA A 321 -8.66 -22.31 2.34
CA ALA A 321 -10.12 -22.26 2.18
C ALA A 321 -10.62 -21.42 0.97
N PRO A 322 -10.10 -20.20 0.69
CA PRO A 322 -10.52 -19.44 -0.48
C PRO A 322 -10.29 -20.14 -1.83
N PHE A 323 -9.33 -21.08 -1.92
CA PHE A 323 -9.09 -21.88 -3.14
C PHE A 323 -10.30 -22.75 -3.52
N PHE A 324 -11.06 -23.19 -2.52
CA PHE A 324 -12.25 -24.04 -2.70
C PHE A 324 -13.52 -23.24 -2.96
N ALA A 325 -13.52 -21.95 -2.65
CA ALA A 325 -14.67 -21.06 -2.86
C ALA A 325 -14.55 -20.15 -4.10
N THR A 326 -13.31 -19.91 -4.57
CA THR A 326 -13.05 -18.91 -5.61
C THR A 326 -12.79 -19.59 -6.97
N PRO A 327 -13.62 -19.34 -8.01
CA PRO A 327 -13.51 -20.02 -9.30
C PRO A 327 -12.21 -19.66 -10.03
N ASP A 328 -11.86 -18.37 -10.06
CA ASP A 328 -10.71 -17.82 -10.79
C ASP A 328 -10.17 -16.54 -10.12
N SER A 329 -9.06 -16.01 -10.65
CA SER A 329 -8.40 -14.82 -10.08
C SER A 329 -8.95 -13.48 -10.60
N PHE A 330 -9.96 -13.46 -11.50
CA PHE A 330 -10.39 -12.21 -12.14
C PHE A 330 -11.12 -11.23 -11.20
N PRO A 331 -11.95 -11.68 -10.23
CA PRO A 331 -12.49 -10.76 -9.23
C PRO A 331 -11.39 -10.06 -8.41
N LEU A 332 -10.25 -10.72 -8.18
CA LEU A 332 -9.11 -10.10 -7.50
C LEU A 332 -8.42 -9.06 -8.39
N LEU A 333 -8.25 -9.36 -9.69
CA LEU A 333 -7.78 -8.39 -10.68
C LEU A 333 -8.66 -7.13 -10.67
N GLU A 334 -9.99 -7.29 -10.70
CA GLU A 334 -10.92 -6.15 -10.70
C GLU A 334 -10.81 -5.29 -9.42
N PHE A 335 -10.70 -5.93 -8.26
CA PHE A 335 -10.47 -5.25 -6.99
C PHE A 335 -9.16 -4.44 -7.01
N ARG A 336 -8.05 -5.07 -7.41
CA ARG A 336 -6.73 -4.43 -7.48
C ARG A 336 -6.70 -3.31 -8.52
N ALA A 337 -7.39 -3.49 -9.64
CA ALA A 337 -7.55 -2.44 -10.65
C ALA A 337 -8.29 -1.22 -10.09
N THR A 338 -9.36 -1.46 -9.33
CA THR A 338 -10.09 -0.37 -8.66
C THR A 338 -9.23 0.33 -7.61
N ALA A 339 -8.47 -0.43 -6.82
CA ALA A 339 -7.52 0.13 -5.86
C ALA A 339 -6.44 0.99 -6.55
N ALA A 340 -5.84 0.49 -7.64
CA ALA A 340 -4.88 1.24 -8.45
C ALA A 340 -5.49 2.52 -9.06
N ARG A 341 -6.74 2.46 -9.53
CA ARG A 341 -7.45 3.65 -10.03
C ARG A 341 -7.69 4.68 -8.93
N VAL A 342 -8.11 4.25 -7.74
CA VAL A 342 -8.27 5.14 -6.59
C VAL A 342 -6.92 5.76 -6.22
N GLN A 343 -5.85 4.97 -6.12
CA GLN A 343 -4.49 5.44 -5.87
C GLN A 343 -4.04 6.49 -6.89
N ALA A 344 -4.29 6.26 -8.19
CA ALA A 344 -3.97 7.20 -9.25
C ALA A 344 -4.74 8.53 -9.09
N ILE A 345 -6.05 8.47 -8.78
CA ILE A 345 -6.88 9.66 -8.54
C ILE A 345 -6.40 10.42 -7.30
N LEU A 346 -6.05 9.71 -6.22
CA LEU A 346 -5.52 10.32 -5.00
C LEU A 346 -4.19 11.03 -5.27
N LYS A 347 -3.31 10.41 -6.05
CA LYS A 347 -2.04 11.01 -6.48
C LYS A 347 -2.26 12.25 -7.34
N GLU A 348 -3.15 12.19 -8.33
CA GLU A 348 -3.52 13.33 -9.19
C GLU A 348 -4.08 14.50 -8.38
N LYS A 349 -4.92 14.22 -7.38
CA LYS A 349 -5.50 15.22 -6.47
C LYS A 349 -4.56 15.65 -5.34
N ASN A 350 -3.32 15.16 -5.30
CA ASN A 350 -2.35 15.36 -4.22
C ASN A 350 -2.96 15.10 -2.82
N MET A 351 -3.81 14.08 -2.74
CA MET A 351 -4.57 13.70 -1.55
C MET A 351 -3.97 12.42 -0.96
N TRP A 352 -3.74 12.40 0.35
CA TRP A 352 -3.24 11.20 1.04
C TRP A 352 -4.39 10.24 1.35
N ALA A 353 -4.12 8.94 1.48
CA ALA A 353 -5.15 7.95 1.81
C ALA A 353 -5.91 8.28 3.11
N ARG A 354 -5.23 8.79 4.14
CA ARG A 354 -5.88 9.28 5.38
C ARG A 354 -6.87 10.41 5.11
N ASP A 355 -6.55 11.30 4.19
CA ASP A 355 -7.39 12.45 3.89
C ASP A 355 -8.62 12.04 3.10
N ALA A 356 -8.45 11.10 2.17
CA ALA A 356 -9.55 10.46 1.47
C ALA A 356 -10.48 9.72 2.45
N PHE A 357 -9.92 8.97 3.39
CA PHE A 357 -10.68 8.28 4.43
C PHE A 357 -11.55 9.26 5.24
N LEU A 358 -10.97 10.35 5.74
CA LEU A 358 -11.71 11.38 6.49
C LEU A 358 -12.79 12.06 5.64
N ALA A 359 -12.55 12.24 4.33
CA ALA A 359 -13.54 12.78 3.42
C ALA A 359 -14.68 11.79 3.13
N PHE A 360 -14.41 10.48 3.21
CA PHE A 360 -15.40 9.43 2.98
C PHE A 360 -16.24 9.18 4.23
N ASP A 361 -15.65 9.31 5.42
CA ASP A 361 -16.32 9.16 6.72
C ASP A 361 -17.21 10.37 7.03
N THR A 362 -18.32 10.48 6.32
CA THR A 362 -19.29 11.58 6.47
C THR A 362 -19.88 11.68 7.88
N GLY A 363 -19.86 10.58 8.64
CA GLY A 363 -20.32 10.50 10.02
C GLY A 363 -19.25 10.75 11.09
N GLN A 364 -17.98 10.94 10.71
CA GLN A 364 -16.82 11.03 11.62
C GLN A 364 -16.78 9.90 12.66
N LYS A 365 -17.14 8.69 12.25
CA LYS A 365 -17.20 7.51 13.13
C LYS A 365 -15.83 6.86 13.34
N GLY A 366 -14.84 7.22 12.53
CA GLY A 366 -13.53 6.57 12.49
C GLY A 366 -13.51 5.24 11.72
N SER A 367 -14.61 4.89 11.05
CA SER A 367 -14.74 3.70 10.22
C SER A 367 -15.69 3.95 9.05
N LEU A 368 -15.43 3.31 7.91
CA LEU A 368 -16.26 3.45 6.71
C LEU A 368 -17.24 2.29 6.60
N THR A 369 -18.51 2.61 6.43
CA THR A 369 -19.51 1.62 6.01
C THR A 369 -19.49 1.42 4.50
N VAL A 370 -20.23 0.42 4.00
CA VAL A 370 -20.43 0.22 2.55
C VAL A 370 -21.02 1.49 1.89
N GLN A 371 -21.87 2.23 2.61
CA GLN A 371 -22.49 3.45 2.10
C GLN A 371 -21.47 4.60 2.02
N ASP A 372 -20.61 4.73 3.03
CA ASP A 372 -19.53 5.73 3.06
C ASP A 372 -18.52 5.46 1.94
N LEU A 373 -18.13 4.19 1.74
CA LEU A 373 -17.28 3.79 0.63
C LEU A 373 -17.91 4.11 -0.73
N PHE A 374 -19.22 3.87 -0.90
CA PHE A 374 -19.92 4.24 -2.13
C PHE A 374 -19.91 5.74 -2.38
N ALA A 375 -20.30 6.54 -1.38
CA ALA A 375 -20.33 7.99 -1.48
C ALA A 375 -18.92 8.54 -1.75
N GLY A 376 -17.91 7.97 -1.10
CA GLY A 376 -16.50 8.28 -1.29
C GLY A 376 -16.02 8.00 -2.72
N LEU A 377 -16.19 6.78 -3.21
CA LEU A 377 -15.82 6.42 -4.59
C LEU A 377 -16.58 7.28 -5.62
N LYS A 378 -17.85 7.60 -5.36
CA LYS A 378 -18.62 8.52 -6.19
C LYS A 378 -18.02 9.93 -6.19
N SER A 379 -17.56 10.45 -5.05
CA SER A 379 -16.91 11.77 -4.96
C SER A 379 -15.55 11.83 -5.66
N LEU A 380 -14.89 10.68 -5.81
CA LEU A 380 -13.69 10.51 -6.64
C LEU A 380 -13.98 10.39 -8.15
N GLY A 381 -15.24 10.41 -8.58
CA GLY A 381 -15.62 10.27 -9.98
C GLY A 381 -15.91 8.83 -10.43
N LEU A 382 -15.88 7.85 -9.51
CA LEU A 382 -16.18 6.44 -9.77
C LEU A 382 -17.66 6.10 -9.54
N GLY A 383 -18.56 7.07 -9.74
CA GLY A 383 -20.00 6.92 -9.52
C GLY A 383 -20.72 5.97 -10.49
N HIS A 384 -20.04 5.51 -11.54
CA HIS A 384 -20.56 4.53 -12.50
C HIS A 384 -20.48 3.08 -11.98
N LEU A 385 -19.75 2.85 -10.88
CA LEU A 385 -19.63 1.54 -10.25
C LEU A 385 -20.97 1.09 -9.64
N GLN A 386 -21.35 -0.16 -9.92
CA GLN A 386 -22.57 -0.76 -9.38
C GLN A 386 -22.42 -1.14 -7.90
N MET A 387 -23.53 -1.11 -7.14
CA MET A 387 -23.55 -1.50 -5.72
C MET A 387 -22.98 -2.90 -5.45
N ALA A 388 -23.26 -3.87 -6.33
CA ALA A 388 -22.73 -5.22 -6.18
C ALA A 388 -21.19 -5.25 -6.22
N HIS A 389 -20.59 -4.43 -7.08
CA HIS A 389 -19.13 -4.33 -7.18
C HIS A 389 -18.54 -3.64 -5.96
N ILE A 390 -19.16 -2.56 -5.48
CA ILE A 390 -18.68 -1.84 -4.29
C ILE A 390 -18.73 -2.72 -3.04
N ARG A 391 -19.76 -3.57 -2.91
CA ARG A 391 -19.80 -4.59 -1.86
C ARG A 391 -18.66 -5.61 -1.99
N ALA A 392 -18.31 -6.03 -3.20
CA ALA A 392 -17.19 -6.94 -3.42
C ALA A 392 -15.84 -6.31 -3.07
N ILE A 393 -15.66 -5.01 -3.34
CA ILE A 393 -14.48 -4.25 -2.92
C ILE A 393 -14.46 -4.14 -1.39
N PHE A 394 -15.59 -3.80 -0.79
CA PHE A 394 -15.74 -3.65 0.65
C PHE A 394 -15.32 -4.92 1.39
N VAL A 395 -15.86 -6.08 0.99
CA VAL A 395 -15.56 -7.39 1.60
C VAL A 395 -14.06 -7.76 1.52
N LYS A 396 -13.32 -7.19 0.56
CA LYS A 396 -11.87 -7.42 0.42
C LYS A 396 -11.03 -6.41 1.18
N ALA A 397 -11.54 -5.18 1.33
CA ALA A 397 -10.89 -4.13 2.08
C ALA A 397 -11.06 -4.34 3.61
N ASP A 398 -12.22 -4.84 4.03
CA ASP A 398 -12.54 -5.25 5.41
C ASP A 398 -11.83 -6.58 5.72
N LYS A 399 -10.62 -6.49 6.28
CA LYS A 399 -9.74 -7.64 6.52
C LYS A 399 -10.12 -8.37 7.80
N ASN A 400 -10.46 -7.63 8.84
CA ASN A 400 -10.86 -8.19 10.13
C ASN A 400 -12.33 -8.67 10.15
N ARG A 401 -13.12 -8.34 9.13
CA ARG A 401 -14.53 -8.69 8.94
C ARG A 401 -15.44 -8.15 10.04
N ASP A 402 -15.11 -6.97 10.57
CA ASP A 402 -15.96 -6.30 11.55
C ASP A 402 -17.16 -5.59 10.91
N GLY A 403 -17.27 -5.61 9.58
CA GLY A 403 -18.36 -5.00 8.83
C GLY A 403 -18.17 -3.51 8.60
N THR A 404 -16.99 -2.97 8.91
CA THR A 404 -16.53 -1.62 8.63
C THR A 404 -15.12 -1.64 8.03
N ILE A 405 -14.67 -0.53 7.44
CA ILE A 405 -13.28 -0.38 7.00
C ILE A 405 -12.63 0.64 7.92
N SER A 406 -11.65 0.22 8.70
CA SER A 406 -10.81 1.08 9.52
C SER A 406 -9.82 1.90 8.67
N LEU A 407 -9.22 2.94 9.26
CA LEU A 407 -8.17 3.71 8.58
C LEU A 407 -6.98 2.82 8.19
N ARG A 408 -6.63 1.82 9.01
CA ARG A 408 -5.54 0.88 8.74
C ARG A 408 -5.84 0.06 7.48
N GLU A 409 -7.03 -0.51 7.38
CA GLU A 409 -7.48 -1.30 6.23
C GLU A 409 -7.62 -0.47 4.96
N PHE A 410 -8.14 0.75 5.09
CA PHE A 410 -8.23 1.69 3.98
C PHE A 410 -6.84 2.02 3.43
N LYS A 411 -5.87 2.32 4.31
CA LYS A 411 -4.48 2.56 3.92
C LYS A 411 -3.87 1.35 3.24
N GLN A 412 -3.97 0.17 3.86
CA GLN A 412 -3.45 -1.06 3.26
C GLN A 412 -4.06 -1.38 1.87
N THR A 413 -5.25 -0.87 1.57
CA THR A 413 -5.93 -1.07 0.29
C THR A 413 -5.64 0.03 -0.73
N PHE A 414 -5.61 1.30 -0.31
CA PHE A 414 -5.63 2.48 -1.21
C PHE A 414 -4.45 3.43 -1.03
N GLU A 415 -3.51 3.16 -0.13
CA GLU A 415 -2.32 3.97 0.05
C GLU A 415 -1.35 3.80 -1.13
N VAL A 416 -0.81 4.93 -1.60
CA VAL A 416 0.21 4.95 -2.65
C VAL A 416 1.57 4.65 -2.00
N PRO A 417 2.39 3.71 -2.51
CA PRO A 417 3.70 3.40 -1.91
C PRO A 417 4.66 4.60 -1.80
N GLU A 418 4.53 5.60 -2.67
CA GLU A 418 5.31 6.86 -2.57
C GLU A 418 4.82 7.79 -1.43
N GLN A 419 3.62 7.56 -0.89
CA GLN A 419 3.04 8.28 0.25
C GLN A 419 3.22 7.52 1.57
N SER A 420 3.74 6.28 1.54
CA SER A 420 4.08 5.54 2.75
C SER A 420 5.39 6.06 3.32
N GLU A 421 5.36 7.22 3.98
CA GLU A 421 6.37 7.53 4.97
C GLU A 421 6.20 6.57 6.15
N GLY A 422 7.01 5.50 6.17
CA GLY A 422 7.28 4.59 7.29
C GLY A 422 6.16 4.48 8.33
N LEU A 423 5.20 3.59 8.07
CA LEU A 423 4.57 2.85 9.16
C LEU A 423 5.60 1.81 9.61
N ASP A 424 5.83 1.72 10.91
CA ASP A 424 6.84 0.84 11.50
C ASP A 424 6.66 -0.60 10.98
N GLU A 425 7.74 -1.21 10.48
CA GLU A 425 7.78 -2.65 10.18
C GLU A 425 7.65 -3.51 11.46
N ASP A 426 7.70 -2.87 12.63
CA ASP A 426 7.62 -3.50 13.96
C ASP A 426 6.18 -3.75 14.46
N ASP A 427 5.15 -3.30 13.73
CA ASP A 427 3.71 -3.57 14.03
C ASP A 427 3.06 -4.53 13.00
N VAL A 428 3.89 -5.21 12.21
CA VAL A 428 3.47 -6.41 11.47
C VAL A 428 3.49 -7.59 12.45
N ASP A 429 2.53 -7.60 13.37
CA ASP A 429 2.09 -8.87 13.92
C ASP A 429 1.68 -9.73 12.73
N GLN A 430 2.36 -10.87 12.59
CA GLN A 430 1.96 -11.97 11.73
C GLN A 430 0.66 -12.56 12.29
N GLU A 431 -0.43 -11.80 12.30
CA GLU A 431 -1.74 -12.36 12.61
C GLU A 431 -2.32 -13.00 11.36
N ASP A 432 -2.59 -14.29 11.54
CA ASP A 432 -2.97 -15.25 10.53
C ASP A 432 -4.15 -14.82 9.66
N PHE A 433 -4.00 -15.08 8.36
CA PHE A 433 -5.02 -14.91 7.34
C PHE A 433 -6.24 -15.81 7.59
N ASN A 434 -7.22 -15.35 8.38
CA ASN A 434 -8.53 -16.00 8.47
C ASN A 434 -9.52 -15.43 7.45
N PHE A 435 -9.41 -15.93 6.21
CA PHE A 435 -10.50 -15.78 5.25
C PHE A 435 -11.61 -16.80 5.52
N VAL A 436 -12.70 -16.39 6.18
CA VAL A 436 -13.96 -17.15 6.24
C VAL A 436 -14.83 -16.82 5.00
N PRO A 437 -15.23 -17.78 4.16
CA PRO A 437 -16.05 -17.46 2.98
C PRO A 437 -17.41 -16.83 3.36
N PRO A 438 -18.03 -16.03 2.47
CA PRO A 438 -19.40 -15.57 2.68
C PRO A 438 -20.33 -16.79 2.78
N ILE A 439 -21.16 -16.84 3.83
CA ILE A 439 -22.20 -17.86 3.97
C ILE A 439 -23.23 -17.65 2.86
N ILE A 440 -23.04 -18.33 1.72
CA ILE A 440 -24.12 -18.57 0.78
C ILE A 440 -24.95 -19.68 1.41
N THR A 441 -26.04 -19.30 2.06
CA THR A 441 -27.03 -20.24 2.58
C THR A 441 -27.60 -21.03 1.42
N ASN A 442 -27.14 -22.27 1.25
CA ASN A 442 -27.82 -23.24 0.39
C ASN A 442 -29.13 -23.64 1.08
N PRO A 443 -30.31 -23.34 0.50
CA PRO A 443 -31.58 -23.63 1.13
C PRO A 443 -31.89 -25.12 0.97
N LYS A 444 -31.33 -25.97 1.84
CA LYS A 444 -31.74 -27.39 2.03
C LYS A 444 -30.96 -28.04 3.18
N ARG A 445 -31.22 -27.63 4.42
CA ARG A 445 -31.00 -28.51 5.58
C ARG A 445 -32.12 -28.30 6.60
N LYS A 446 -32.98 -29.32 6.70
CA LYS A 446 -34.16 -29.33 7.58
C LYS A 446 -33.71 -29.32 9.04
N ALA A 447 -34.33 -28.43 9.81
CA ALA A 447 -34.15 -28.24 11.23
C ALA A 447 -34.52 -29.48 12.07
N LYS A 448 -33.84 -29.65 13.20
CA LYS A 448 -34.39 -30.29 14.39
C LYS A 448 -34.14 -29.36 15.58
N ALA A 449 -35.21 -28.70 16.02
CA ALA A 449 -35.22 -27.88 17.21
C ALA A 449 -35.16 -28.74 18.47
N LYS A 450 -34.38 -28.30 19.47
CA LYS A 450 -34.49 -28.76 20.85
C LYS A 450 -34.80 -27.53 21.72
N LYS A 451 -35.71 -27.76 22.67
CA LYS A 451 -36.55 -26.83 23.42
C LYS A 451 -36.00 -26.70 24.84
N ASP A 452 -35.92 -25.48 25.38
CA ASP A 452 -36.11 -25.08 26.80
C ASP A 452 -35.47 -23.71 27.05
N LYS A 453 -35.89 -22.87 28.01
CA LYS A 453 -37.18 -22.53 28.62
C LYS A 453 -36.92 -21.18 29.33
N SER A 454 -37.81 -20.22 29.08
CA SER A 454 -38.02 -18.91 29.73
C SER A 454 -37.43 -18.63 31.12
N LYS A 455 -37.01 -17.38 31.33
CA LYS A 455 -37.44 -16.53 32.46
C LYS A 455 -37.49 -15.04 32.05
N THR A 456 -38.63 -14.43 32.32
CA THR A 456 -39.09 -13.05 32.09
C THR A 456 -38.98 -12.23 33.38
N GLU A 457 -38.79 -10.91 33.23
CA GLU A 457 -39.17 -9.76 34.09
C GLU A 457 -38.35 -8.56 33.52
N ASP A 458 -38.79 -7.32 33.30
CA ASP A 458 -40.08 -6.61 33.36
C ASP A 458 -39.90 -5.35 32.47
N ASP A 459 -40.95 -4.96 31.72
CA ASP A 459 -41.04 -3.67 31.02
C ASP A 459 -41.39 -2.54 32.01
N PRO A 460 -41.06 -1.28 31.67
CA PRO A 460 -42.18 -0.34 31.56
C PRO A 460 -42.19 0.43 30.23
N GLU A 461 -43.44 0.62 29.80
CA GLU A 461 -43.93 1.31 28.60
C GLU A 461 -43.94 2.86 28.78
N PRO A 462 -44.43 3.68 27.82
CA PRO A 462 -43.63 4.61 27.04
C PRO A 462 -43.91 6.09 27.36
N SER A 463 -42.96 6.99 27.06
CA SER A 463 -43.24 8.43 26.99
C SER A 463 -43.08 8.97 25.57
N THR A 464 -44.10 9.75 25.20
CA THR A 464 -44.43 10.41 23.94
C THR A 464 -43.36 11.39 23.39
N PRO A 465 -43.45 11.73 22.09
CA PRO A 465 -42.34 12.22 21.27
C PRO A 465 -42.08 13.72 21.47
N LEU A 466 -40.80 14.09 21.60
CA LEU A 466 -40.35 15.46 21.49
C LEU A 466 -39.77 15.70 20.09
N ALA A 467 -40.39 16.67 19.44
CA ALA A 467 -40.20 17.16 18.08
C ALA A 467 -38.75 17.21 17.59
N GLU A 468 -38.58 16.73 16.35
CA GLU A 468 -37.48 17.06 15.45
C GLU A 468 -37.36 18.58 15.29
N SER A 469 -36.24 19.16 15.74
CA SER A 469 -35.77 20.43 15.22
C SER A 469 -34.75 20.14 14.13
N THR A 470 -35.24 19.92 12.91
CA THR A 470 -34.44 20.07 11.69
C THR A 470 -33.93 21.51 11.60
N SER A 471 -32.68 21.76 12.03
CA SER A 471 -31.98 22.97 11.65
C SER A 471 -31.30 22.73 10.30
N THR A 472 -32.03 23.04 9.24
CA THR A 472 -31.43 23.30 7.93
C THR A 472 -30.41 24.42 8.10
N ALA A 473 -29.12 24.12 8.03
CA ALA A 473 -28.06 25.12 8.01
C ALA A 473 -28.19 25.94 6.72
N SER A 474 -28.86 27.10 6.83
CA SER A 474 -28.90 28.08 5.76
C SER A 474 -27.47 28.56 5.46
N VAL A 475 -27.06 28.49 4.19
CA VAL A 475 -25.84 29.14 3.69
C VAL A 475 -25.80 30.59 4.20
N PRO A 476 -24.77 31.01 4.97
CA PRO A 476 -24.66 32.38 5.44
C PRO A 476 -24.67 33.33 4.24
N LYS A 477 -25.58 34.31 4.22
CA LYS A 477 -25.57 35.36 3.17
C LYS A 477 -24.18 36.04 3.12
N PRO A 478 -23.63 36.36 1.94
CA PRO A 478 -22.36 37.08 1.82
C PRO A 478 -22.38 38.38 2.64
N VAL A 479 -21.27 38.75 3.28
CA VAL A 479 -21.18 40.02 4.01
C VAL A 479 -21.41 41.19 3.05
N ALA A 480 -22.42 42.01 3.31
CA ALA A 480 -22.75 43.15 2.46
C ALA A 480 -21.59 44.16 2.35
N ASP A 481 -21.28 44.61 1.13
CA ASP A 481 -20.16 45.49 0.76
C ASP A 481 -19.99 46.74 1.65
N LYS A 482 -21.10 47.29 2.16
CA LYS A 482 -21.07 48.45 3.06
C LYS A 482 -20.25 48.22 4.33
N HIS A 483 -20.14 46.98 4.82
CA HIS A 483 -19.36 46.65 6.01
C HIS A 483 -17.87 46.44 5.71
N LEU A 484 -17.51 46.14 4.45
CA LEU A 484 -16.12 45.87 4.07
C LEU A 484 -15.28 47.16 3.91
N LYS A 485 -15.92 48.29 3.59
CA LYS A 485 -15.28 49.60 3.38
C LYS A 485 -14.58 50.18 4.62
N HIS A 486 -14.92 49.69 5.81
CA HIS A 486 -14.34 50.15 7.08
C HIS A 486 -13.38 49.14 7.72
N MET A 487 -13.19 47.96 7.11
CA MET A 487 -12.34 46.89 7.63
C MET A 487 -10.92 47.08 7.10
N GLN A 488 -10.03 47.58 7.95
CA GLN A 488 -8.63 47.78 7.60
C GLN A 488 -7.77 46.60 8.03
N VAL A 489 -6.99 46.07 7.09
CA VAL A 489 -5.92 45.09 7.32
C VAL A 489 -4.61 45.85 7.52
N LYS A 490 -3.85 45.51 8.56
CA LYS A 490 -2.52 46.08 8.82
C LYS A 490 -1.61 45.10 9.55
N LEU A 491 -0.30 45.30 9.41
CA LEU A 491 0.70 44.59 10.18
C LEU A 491 0.97 45.28 11.51
N LYS A 492 1.10 44.50 12.58
CA LYS A 492 1.45 44.99 13.91
C LYS A 492 2.60 44.18 14.48
N ALA A 493 3.64 44.91 14.91
CA ALA A 493 4.74 44.33 15.66
C ALA A 493 4.21 43.58 16.89
N HIS A 494 4.73 42.38 17.11
CA HIS A 494 4.29 41.49 18.18
C HIS A 494 5.48 40.93 18.95
N THR A 495 5.37 40.96 20.28
CA THR A 495 6.48 40.61 21.17
C THR A 495 6.15 39.51 22.17
N ASN A 496 4.88 39.07 22.25
CA ASN A 496 4.42 38.17 23.31
C ASN A 496 4.21 36.74 22.80
N PHE A 497 5.07 35.82 23.23
CA PHE A 497 5.06 34.44 22.74
C PHE A 497 5.14 33.45 23.90
N LYS A 498 4.49 32.31 23.76
CA LYS A 498 4.64 31.14 24.63
C LYS A 498 5.57 30.13 23.97
N GLU A 499 6.63 29.74 24.67
CA GLU A 499 7.46 28.59 24.27
C GLU A 499 6.61 27.31 24.31
N ILE A 500 6.61 26.56 23.21
CA ILE A 500 5.93 25.27 23.13
C ILE A 500 6.92 24.10 23.03
N TRP A 501 8.13 24.35 22.51
CA TRP A 501 9.17 23.33 22.42
C TRP A 501 10.55 23.98 22.42
N THR A 502 11.55 23.23 22.89
CA THR A 502 12.95 23.63 22.86
C THR A 502 13.85 22.42 22.70
N SER A 503 14.98 22.60 22.02
CA SER A 503 16.01 21.58 21.91
C SER A 503 16.86 21.43 23.19
N LYS A 504 16.56 22.14 24.28
CA LYS A 504 17.19 21.88 25.59
C LYS A 504 16.99 20.41 25.96
N HIS A 505 18.07 19.75 26.37
CA HIS A 505 18.09 18.33 26.72
C HIS A 505 17.91 17.36 25.54
N THR A 506 18.00 17.85 24.30
CA THR A 506 18.26 16.99 23.13
C THR A 506 19.78 16.86 22.92
N VAL A 507 20.20 15.80 22.24
CA VAL A 507 21.60 15.59 21.80
C VAL A 507 21.92 16.32 20.47
N SER A 508 21.00 17.18 20.00
CA SER A 508 21.18 18.00 18.80
C SER A 508 22.38 18.93 18.93
N ARG A 509 23.15 19.05 17.84
CA ARG A 509 24.26 20.02 17.76
C ARG A 509 23.80 21.47 17.75
N GLU A 510 22.61 21.71 17.20
CA GLU A 510 22.03 23.05 17.06
C GLU A 510 21.01 23.34 18.17
N LYS A 511 20.92 24.62 18.57
CA LYS A 511 19.98 25.09 19.58
C LYS A 511 18.78 25.76 18.92
N ALA A 512 17.57 25.40 19.34
CA ALA A 512 16.36 26.03 18.85
C ALA A 512 15.21 26.00 19.85
N SER A 513 14.23 26.85 19.59
CA SER A 513 12.96 26.90 20.33
C SER A 513 11.82 27.29 19.39
N VAL A 514 10.63 26.74 19.65
CA VAL A 514 9.40 26.99 18.89
C VAL A 514 8.39 27.69 19.77
N TRP A 515 7.71 28.67 19.20
CA TRP A 515 6.93 29.69 19.91
C TRP A 515 5.55 29.90 19.28
N LEU A 516 4.52 29.85 20.12
CA LEU A 516 3.14 30.20 19.79
C LEU A 516 2.89 31.69 20.13
N PRO A 517 2.39 32.52 19.20
CA PRO A 517 2.00 33.89 19.52
C PRO A 517 0.81 33.92 20.51
N LYS A 518 0.89 34.78 21.54
CA LYS A 518 -0.13 34.89 22.59
C LYS A 518 -0.65 36.31 22.73
N ASP A 519 -1.75 36.48 23.45
CA ASP A 519 -2.37 37.78 23.72
C ASP A 519 -2.69 38.56 22.43
N LEU A 520 -3.22 37.83 21.45
CA LEU A 520 -3.73 38.36 20.19
C LEU A 520 -4.93 39.31 20.39
N THR A 521 -5.51 39.35 21.60
CA THR A 521 -6.53 40.31 22.04
C THR A 521 -5.95 41.68 22.43
N GLY A 522 -4.64 41.88 22.34
CA GLY A 522 -3.98 43.14 22.68
C GLY A 522 -3.45 43.20 24.11
N GLY A 523 -2.43 44.04 24.35
CA GLY A 523 -1.79 44.20 25.66
C GLY A 523 -2.65 45.00 26.66
N ALA A 524 -2.07 45.39 27.80
CA ALA A 524 -2.78 46.10 28.88
C ALA A 524 -3.53 47.38 28.42
N LEU A 525 -3.05 48.06 27.37
CA LEU A 525 -3.68 49.25 26.75
C LEU A 525 -4.81 48.94 25.75
N ASP A 526 -5.03 47.67 25.45
CA ASP A 526 -6.06 47.17 24.53
C ASP A 526 -7.21 46.45 25.25
N LEU A 527 -7.15 46.33 26.58
CA LEU A 527 -8.25 45.83 27.41
C LEU A 527 -9.54 46.60 27.08
N GLY A 528 -10.53 45.89 26.54
CA GLY A 528 -11.85 46.44 26.21
C GLY A 528 -12.05 46.88 24.75
N LYS A 529 -11.01 46.92 23.89
CA LYS A 529 -11.17 47.32 22.49
C LYS A 529 -11.64 46.14 21.63
N LYS A 530 -12.96 46.05 21.37
CA LYS A 530 -13.59 44.92 20.63
C LYS A 530 -13.68 45.13 19.10
N ASN A 531 -13.06 46.18 18.58
CA ASN A 531 -13.11 46.55 17.16
C ASN A 531 -11.91 46.07 16.33
N ARG A 532 -11.12 45.12 16.83
CA ARG A 532 -9.99 44.52 16.09
C ARG A 532 -9.73 43.08 16.49
N ILE A 533 -9.18 42.31 15.56
CA ILE A 533 -8.79 40.91 15.75
C ILE A 533 -7.38 40.72 15.15
N ARG A 534 -6.46 40.12 15.92
CA ARG A 534 -5.15 39.69 15.44
C ARG A 534 -5.17 38.19 15.16
N LEU A 535 -4.54 37.75 14.08
CA LEU A 535 -4.64 36.37 13.59
C LEU A 535 -3.36 35.58 13.87
N CYS A 536 -3.49 34.35 14.34
CA CYS A 536 -2.40 33.38 14.30
C CYS A 536 -2.31 32.82 12.88
N LEU A 537 -1.17 33.01 12.20
CA LEU A 537 -0.92 32.53 10.84
C LEU A 537 0.11 31.38 10.80
N GLY A 538 0.55 30.92 11.97
CA GLY A 538 1.57 29.91 12.16
C GLY A 538 2.40 30.17 13.43
N HIS A 539 3.28 29.23 13.75
CA HIS A 539 4.24 29.34 14.84
C HIS A 539 5.59 29.88 14.33
N TYR A 540 6.45 30.19 15.29
CA TYR A 540 7.76 30.81 15.05
C TYR A 540 8.85 29.91 15.63
N ALA A 541 9.95 29.76 14.91
CA ALA A 541 11.15 29.11 15.43
C ALA A 541 12.29 30.13 15.51
N THR A 542 13.16 30.00 16.51
CA THR A 542 14.33 30.85 16.67
C THR A 542 15.58 30.02 16.89
N PRO A 543 16.75 30.48 16.38
CA PRO A 543 18.02 29.91 16.78
C PRO A 543 18.26 30.26 18.26
N GLY A 544 18.54 29.24 19.08
CA GLY A 544 18.65 29.35 20.52
C GLY A 544 17.31 29.32 21.26
N PHE A 545 17.28 29.96 22.43
CA PHE A 545 16.15 29.89 23.38
C PHE A 545 15.52 31.25 23.66
N GLN A 546 15.80 32.24 22.82
CA GLN A 546 15.25 33.58 22.96
C GLN A 546 13.93 33.68 22.21
N SER A 547 12.94 34.30 22.85
CA SER A 547 11.64 34.57 22.24
C SER A 547 11.80 35.45 20.98
N PRO A 548 11.02 35.20 19.91
CA PRO A 548 11.03 36.01 18.69
C PRO A 548 10.87 37.52 18.97
N GLY A 549 10.09 37.89 19.99
CA GLY A 549 9.85 39.28 20.38
C GLY A 549 11.07 40.04 20.92
N LYS A 550 12.16 39.33 21.27
CA LYS A 550 13.42 39.90 21.77
C LYS A 550 14.57 39.77 20.76
N GLY A 551 14.29 39.30 19.55
CA GLY A 551 15.28 39.14 18.48
C GLY A 551 15.69 40.46 17.83
N ALA A 552 16.64 40.37 16.88
CA ALA A 552 17.15 41.52 16.13
C ALA A 552 16.08 42.22 15.28
N SER A 553 15.04 41.50 14.86
CA SER A 553 13.91 42.02 14.11
C SER A 553 12.60 41.51 14.70
N THR A 554 11.69 42.43 15.05
CA THR A 554 10.42 42.08 15.69
C THR A 554 9.44 41.47 14.69
N PRO A 555 8.89 40.28 14.96
CA PRO A 555 7.87 39.68 14.10
C PRO A 555 6.60 40.53 14.03
N HIS A 556 5.92 40.45 12.90
CA HIS A 556 4.65 41.13 12.68
C HIS A 556 3.51 40.12 12.61
N ILE A 557 2.34 40.52 13.13
CA ILE A 557 1.09 39.78 13.06
C ILE A 557 0.04 40.60 12.30
N LEU A 558 -0.84 39.91 11.56
CA LEU A 558 -1.93 40.51 10.84
C LEU A 558 -3.06 40.94 11.79
N GLU A 559 -3.40 42.22 11.79
CA GLU A 559 -4.54 42.80 12.53
C GLU A 559 -5.60 43.29 11.54
N ILE A 560 -6.85 42.86 11.74
CA ILE A 560 -8.02 43.38 11.04
C ILE A 560 -8.80 44.26 12.02
N SER A 561 -9.03 45.52 11.67
CA SER A 561 -9.71 46.51 12.52
C SER A 561 -10.92 47.12 11.82
N ASP A 562 -12.02 47.26 12.55
CA ASP A 562 -13.20 48.01 12.11
C ASP A 562 -13.04 49.48 12.49
N LYS A 563 -12.89 50.35 11.48
CA LYS A 563 -12.76 51.80 11.66
C LYS A 563 -14.09 52.52 11.92
N SER A 564 -15.24 51.84 11.77
CA SER A 564 -16.55 52.47 11.95
C SER A 564 -17.02 52.50 13.42
N SER A 565 -16.39 51.73 14.31
CA SER A 565 -16.78 51.61 15.72
C SER A 565 -15.75 52.24 16.67
N MET A 566 -16.23 53.08 17.60
CA MET A 566 -15.40 53.73 18.63
C MET A 566 -15.05 52.78 19.80
N GLY A 567 -14.36 51.68 19.53
CA GLY A 567 -13.65 50.84 20.51
C GLY A 567 -14.48 50.04 21.54
N LEU A 568 -15.67 50.51 21.95
CA LEU A 568 -16.49 49.94 23.03
C LEU A 568 -17.61 49.02 22.54
N THR A 569 -18.02 49.12 21.27
CA THR A 569 -19.06 48.27 20.68
C THR A 569 -18.43 47.18 19.81
N SER A 570 -18.65 45.91 20.16
CA SER A 570 -18.31 44.80 19.27
C SER A 570 -19.31 44.78 18.12
N THR A 571 -18.87 45.02 16.89
CA THR A 571 -19.71 44.78 15.72
C THR A 571 -19.68 43.27 15.45
N ASN A 572 -20.83 42.58 15.50
CA ASN A 572 -20.96 41.17 15.06
C ASN A 572 -20.41 40.94 13.63
N HIS A 573 -20.23 42.02 12.88
CA HIS A 573 -19.67 42.05 11.54
C HIS A 573 -18.17 41.78 11.48
N LEU A 574 -17.35 42.24 12.44
CA LEU A 574 -15.90 42.04 12.38
C LEU A 574 -15.52 40.56 12.44
N LYS A 575 -16.07 39.81 13.39
CA LYS A 575 -15.84 38.36 13.49
C LYS A 575 -16.28 37.64 12.21
N ARG A 576 -17.45 38.00 11.67
CA ARG A 576 -17.98 37.42 10.43
C ARG A 576 -17.08 37.71 9.21
N VAL A 577 -16.55 38.92 9.09
CA VAL A 577 -15.58 39.27 8.04
C VAL A 577 -14.31 38.45 8.18
N VAL A 578 -13.79 38.30 9.39
CA VAL A 578 -12.59 37.47 9.63
C VAL A 578 -12.86 35.99 9.32
N ASP A 579 -14.04 35.46 9.68
CA ASP A 579 -14.40 34.07 9.39
C ASP A 579 -14.60 33.81 7.89
N GLU A 580 -15.09 34.79 7.14
CA GLU A 580 -15.30 34.69 5.69
C GLU A 580 -14.00 34.89 4.88
N TYR A 581 -13.19 35.89 5.22
CA TYR A 581 -11.99 36.26 4.46
C TYR A 581 -10.70 35.62 4.99
N CYS A 582 -10.63 35.25 6.27
CA CYS A 582 -9.49 34.54 6.85
C CYS A 582 -9.98 33.28 7.55
N PRO A 583 -10.51 32.29 6.80
CA PRO A 583 -11.08 31.10 7.39
C PRO A 583 -10.05 30.28 8.13
N HIS A 584 -10.52 29.45 9.05
CA HIS A 584 -9.71 28.40 9.65
C HIS A 584 -9.36 27.33 8.61
N PRO A 585 -8.21 26.64 8.72
CA PRO A 585 -7.93 25.48 7.90
C PRO A 585 -8.99 24.40 8.09
N ILE A 586 -9.25 23.59 7.06
CA ILE A 586 -10.22 22.49 7.15
C ILE A 586 -9.71 21.33 8.01
N ARG A 587 -8.39 21.16 8.07
CA ARG A 587 -7.68 20.14 8.84
C ARG A 587 -6.17 20.45 8.87
N PHE A 588 -5.43 19.65 9.63
CA PHE A 588 -3.98 19.64 9.62
C PHE A 588 -3.43 18.31 9.08
N ARG A 589 -2.32 18.40 8.34
CA ARG A 589 -1.49 17.27 7.92
C ARG A 589 -0.27 17.18 8.82
N HIS A 590 0.01 16.01 9.38
CA HIS A 590 1.25 15.78 10.13
C HIS A 590 2.44 15.76 9.17
N ILE A 591 3.49 16.51 9.46
CA ILE A 591 4.68 16.64 8.59
C ILE A 591 5.89 15.94 9.18
N TRP A 592 6.11 16.09 10.48
CA TRP A 592 7.31 15.57 11.12
C TRP A 592 7.13 15.55 12.64
N SER A 593 7.75 14.58 13.30
CA SER A 593 7.77 14.51 14.76
C SER A 593 9.12 14.06 15.30
N ASN A 594 9.42 14.50 16.51
CA ASN A 594 10.60 14.09 17.24
C ASN A 594 10.25 13.89 18.72
N SER A 595 10.62 12.73 19.25
CA SER A 595 10.39 12.36 20.66
C SER A 595 11.65 12.50 21.53
N SER A 596 12.75 13.02 20.97
CA SER A 596 13.97 13.28 21.73
C SER A 596 13.87 14.53 22.61
N GLY A 597 14.48 14.48 23.79
CA GLY A 597 14.49 15.56 24.78
C GLY A 597 13.34 15.52 25.78
N LYS A 598 13.06 16.66 26.43
CA LYS A 598 12.09 16.75 27.54
C LYS A 598 10.63 16.67 27.09
N HIS A 599 10.34 17.18 25.89
CA HIS A 599 9.00 17.21 25.32
C HIS A 599 9.10 16.79 23.86
N SER A 600 8.26 15.84 23.45
CA SER A 600 8.08 15.52 22.03
C SER A 600 7.58 16.74 21.27
N PHE A 601 7.86 16.77 19.97
CA PHE A 601 7.38 17.80 19.06
C PHE A 601 6.70 17.14 17.87
N PHE A 602 5.56 17.68 17.46
CA PHE A 602 4.82 17.26 16.28
C PHE A 602 4.51 18.51 15.44
N ALA A 603 4.92 18.49 14.18
CA ALA A 603 4.75 19.58 13.23
C ALA A 603 3.58 19.31 12.30
N TRP A 604 2.75 20.34 12.08
CA TRP A 604 1.48 20.21 11.38
C TRP A 604 1.34 21.30 10.32
N MET A 605 1.08 20.88 9.09
CA MET A 605 0.78 21.76 7.96
C MET A 605 -0.74 21.97 7.87
N PRO A 606 -1.24 23.21 7.96
CA PRO A 606 -2.65 23.52 7.73
C PRO A 606 -3.06 23.27 6.28
N VAL A 607 -4.26 22.73 6.07
CA VAL A 607 -4.87 22.57 4.74
C VAL A 607 -5.92 23.67 4.54
N PRO A 608 -5.74 24.59 3.58
CA PRO A 608 -6.72 25.66 3.30
C PRO A 608 -8.10 25.13 2.87
N THR A 609 -9.14 25.92 3.06
CA THR A 609 -10.54 25.58 2.69
C THR A 609 -10.77 25.46 1.18
N SER A 610 -9.97 26.16 0.37
CA SER A 610 -9.96 26.08 -1.09
C SER A 610 -8.66 26.68 -1.64
N ASP A 611 -8.46 26.59 -2.96
CA ASP A 611 -7.34 27.18 -3.70
C ASP A 611 -7.30 28.73 -3.67
N GLN A 612 -8.41 29.36 -3.27
CA GLN A 612 -8.52 30.80 -3.05
C GLN A 612 -7.84 31.27 -1.75
N PHE A 613 -7.48 30.36 -0.86
CA PHE A 613 -6.81 30.65 0.40
C PHE A 613 -5.44 29.97 0.47
N VAL A 614 -4.58 30.52 1.30
CA VAL A 614 -3.20 30.08 1.50
C VAL A 614 -2.84 30.15 2.96
N ALA A 615 -2.11 29.14 3.44
CA ALA A 615 -1.49 29.16 4.75
C ALA A 615 -0.06 29.72 4.64
N LEU A 616 0.33 30.58 5.57
CA LEU A 616 1.64 31.26 5.53
C LEU A 616 2.70 30.57 6.41
N GLY A 617 2.31 29.63 7.27
CA GLY A 617 3.21 28.93 8.17
C GLY A 617 2.59 27.65 8.73
N MET A 618 3.39 26.91 9.51
CA MET A 618 2.99 25.67 10.17
C MET A 618 2.74 25.87 11.67
N VAL A 619 2.09 24.89 12.30
CA VAL A 619 1.92 24.85 13.77
C VAL A 619 2.64 23.64 14.35
N GLY A 620 2.99 23.73 15.63
CA GLY A 620 3.66 22.66 16.37
C GLY A 620 2.92 22.34 17.66
N THR A 621 2.89 21.07 18.06
CA THR A 621 2.31 20.58 19.33
C THR A 621 3.30 19.70 20.07
N THR A 622 3.00 19.42 21.34
CA THR A 622 3.79 18.52 22.19
C THR A 622 3.15 17.14 22.38
N SER A 623 1.98 16.92 21.79
CA SER A 623 1.28 15.63 21.70
C SER A 623 1.02 15.28 20.24
N ASN A 624 0.81 13.99 19.97
CA ASN A 624 0.46 13.45 18.65
C ASN A 624 -1.01 13.72 18.26
N GLU A 625 -1.77 14.41 19.12
CA GLU A 625 -3.14 14.82 18.82
C GLU A 625 -3.17 15.93 17.77
N VAL A 626 -4.11 15.82 16.83
CA VAL A 626 -4.29 16.83 15.77
C VAL A 626 -4.66 18.18 16.40
N PRO A 627 -3.99 19.30 16.03
CA PRO A 627 -4.32 20.61 16.57
C PRO A 627 -5.76 21.02 16.24
N PRO A 628 -6.44 21.74 17.14
CA PRO A 628 -7.74 22.35 16.84
C PRO A 628 -7.68 23.23 15.60
N VAL A 629 -8.62 23.07 14.66
CA VAL A 629 -8.68 23.86 13.41
C VAL A 629 -8.74 25.37 13.68
N ASP A 630 -9.27 25.78 14.83
CA ASP A 630 -9.37 27.18 15.22
C ASP A 630 -8.07 27.82 15.74
N CYS A 631 -6.98 27.05 15.88
CA CYS A 631 -5.70 27.53 16.41
C CYS A 631 -4.93 28.47 15.46
N MET A 632 -5.26 28.49 14.16
CA MET A 632 -4.70 29.42 13.19
C MET A 632 -5.69 29.72 12.06
N ARG A 633 -5.36 30.66 11.17
CA ARG A 633 -6.16 31.04 10.01
C ARG A 633 -5.35 31.06 8.73
N CYS A 634 -6.02 30.82 7.61
CA CYS A 634 -5.51 31.06 6.27
C CYS A 634 -5.82 32.50 5.84
N VAL A 635 -5.14 32.98 4.80
CA VAL A 635 -5.40 34.29 4.19
C VAL A 635 -5.79 34.13 2.72
N PRO A 636 -6.52 35.08 2.11
CA PRO A 636 -6.83 35.04 0.70
C PRO A 636 -5.57 35.09 -0.17
N ARG A 637 -5.55 34.28 -1.23
CA ARG A 637 -4.48 34.26 -2.21
C ARG A 637 -4.33 35.62 -2.92
N SER A 638 -5.43 36.36 -3.04
CA SER A 638 -5.41 37.73 -3.56
C SER A 638 -4.63 38.71 -2.68
N TRP A 639 -4.46 38.45 -1.38
CA TRP A 639 -3.77 39.32 -0.43
C TRP A 639 -2.25 39.14 -0.42
N VAL A 640 -1.74 38.11 -1.11
CA VAL A 640 -0.34 37.71 -0.98
C VAL A 640 0.36 37.67 -2.34
N GLN A 641 1.69 37.75 -2.29
CA GLN A 641 2.59 37.60 -3.42
C GLN A 641 3.70 36.60 -3.05
N PRO A 642 4.38 35.97 -4.03
CA PRO A 642 5.52 35.11 -3.73
C PRO A 642 6.55 35.84 -2.86
N SER A 643 7.02 35.16 -1.82
CA SER A 643 8.02 35.66 -0.89
C SER A 643 9.35 35.85 -1.62
N THR A 644 10.01 36.98 -1.36
CA THR A 644 11.39 37.21 -1.82
C THR A 644 12.43 36.79 -0.77
N VAL A 645 11.97 36.26 0.37
CA VAL A 645 12.84 35.77 1.44
C VAL A 645 13.26 34.35 1.09
N GLU A 646 14.56 34.14 0.90
CA GLU A 646 15.10 32.79 0.77
C GLU A 646 14.92 32.03 2.10
N PRO A 647 14.48 30.75 2.07
CA PRO A 647 14.33 29.96 3.28
C PRO A 647 15.62 29.91 4.10
N GLN A 648 15.56 30.33 5.37
CA GLN A 648 16.70 30.34 6.28
C GLN A 648 16.59 29.17 7.25
N GLN A 649 17.61 28.30 7.27
CA GLN A 649 17.67 27.18 8.21
C GLN A 649 17.84 27.70 9.64
N ILE A 650 16.97 27.24 10.53
CA ILE A 650 17.02 27.56 11.96
C ILE A 650 17.64 26.40 12.75
N TRP A 651 17.28 25.18 12.39
CA TRP A 651 17.62 24.00 13.16
C TRP A 651 17.52 22.72 12.31
N THR A 652 18.35 21.73 12.64
CA THR A 652 18.26 20.35 12.17
C THR A 652 18.33 19.38 13.34
N ASP A 653 17.75 18.20 13.18
CA ASP A 653 17.83 17.10 14.15
C ASP A 653 19.19 16.38 14.13
N SER A 654 20.20 16.94 13.45
CA SER A 654 21.56 16.40 13.35
C SER A 654 22.16 16.09 14.72
N GLY A 655 22.41 14.80 14.97
CA GLY A 655 22.95 14.30 16.23
C GLY A 655 21.90 13.76 17.20
N THR A 656 20.62 13.82 16.86
CA THR A 656 19.54 13.10 17.56
C THR A 656 19.23 11.76 16.88
N GLU A 657 18.80 10.78 17.67
CA GLU A 657 18.25 9.53 17.14
C GLU A 657 16.81 9.79 16.67
N GLY A 658 16.51 9.50 15.40
CA GLY A 658 15.20 9.78 14.81
C GLY A 658 15.22 10.03 13.32
N ARG A 659 14.06 10.39 12.76
CA ARG A 659 13.89 10.75 11.34
C ARG A 659 14.39 12.16 11.08
N ALA A 660 15.19 12.31 10.02
CA ALA A 660 15.76 13.59 9.60
C ALA A 660 14.69 14.70 9.53
N GLY A 661 14.94 15.82 10.19
CA GLY A 661 14.03 16.94 10.26
C GLY A 661 14.74 18.28 10.41
N SER A 662 14.13 19.32 9.85
CA SER A 662 14.69 20.68 9.91
C SER A 662 13.62 21.76 9.99
N PHE A 663 13.95 22.87 10.65
CA PHE A 663 13.10 24.04 10.82
C PHE A 663 13.63 25.22 10.00
N TRP A 664 12.73 25.94 9.34
CA TRP A 664 13.05 27.01 8.41
C TRP A 664 12.19 28.25 8.65
N MET A 665 12.77 29.42 8.45
CA MET A 665 12.06 30.70 8.32
C MET A 665 11.84 31.01 6.84
N VAL A 666 10.61 31.30 6.41
CA VAL A 666 10.27 31.29 4.97
C VAL A 666 9.66 32.58 4.39
N ASN A 667 9.32 33.56 5.23
CA ASN A 667 8.69 34.81 4.78
C ASN A 667 9.01 36.01 5.68
N ARG A 668 8.60 37.21 5.27
CA ARG A 668 8.82 38.46 6.03
C ARG A 668 8.08 38.49 7.37
N LEU A 669 7.05 37.65 7.52
CA LEU A 669 6.38 37.45 8.80
C LEU A 669 7.19 36.57 9.75
N GLN A 670 8.32 35.99 9.31
CA GLN A 670 9.20 35.11 10.08
C GLN A 670 8.54 33.81 10.54
N LEU A 671 7.57 33.30 9.77
CA LEU A 671 6.85 32.09 10.12
C LEU A 671 7.72 30.83 9.91
N MET A 672 7.50 29.84 10.76
CA MET A 672 8.18 28.55 10.73
C MET A 672 7.55 27.60 9.71
N VAL A 673 8.42 26.88 9.00
CA VAL A 673 8.11 25.69 8.22
C VAL A 673 9.04 24.56 8.67
N VAL A 674 8.51 23.34 8.72
CA VAL A 674 9.25 22.14 9.09
C VAL A 674 9.33 21.22 7.89
N MET A 675 10.51 20.66 7.64
CA MET A 675 10.77 19.71 6.56
C MET A 675 11.18 18.35 7.13
N PRO A 676 10.67 17.23 6.59
CA PRO A 676 11.10 15.87 6.95
C PRO A 676 12.41 15.49 6.23
N SER A 677 13.34 16.44 6.15
CA SER A 677 14.66 16.27 5.55
C SER A 677 15.59 17.37 6.06
N HIS A 678 16.88 17.28 5.74
CA HIS A 678 17.84 18.37 5.98
C HIS A 678 17.96 19.35 4.81
N THR A 679 17.18 19.15 3.75
CA THR A 679 17.22 20.00 2.56
C THR A 679 16.27 21.18 2.69
N ALA A 680 16.67 22.32 2.09
CA ALA A 680 15.84 23.51 2.05
C ALA A 680 14.50 23.24 1.35
N PRO A 681 13.38 23.82 1.83
CA PRO A 681 12.10 23.70 1.15
C PRO A 681 12.15 24.30 -0.26
N THR A 682 11.59 23.59 -1.24
CA THR A 682 11.49 24.02 -2.65
C THR A 682 10.13 24.62 -3.00
N GLU A 683 9.18 24.61 -2.07
CA GLU A 683 7.84 25.14 -2.25
C GLU A 683 7.83 26.68 -2.36
N THR A 684 6.82 27.24 -3.03
CA THR A 684 6.65 28.70 -3.08
C THR A 684 6.00 29.20 -1.81
N PHE A 685 6.71 30.06 -1.07
CA PHE A 685 6.19 30.76 0.10
C PHE A 685 5.63 32.13 -0.26
N PHE A 686 4.85 32.72 0.65
CA PHE A 686 4.09 33.93 0.37
C PHE A 686 4.32 35.02 1.43
N ASP A 687 4.43 36.25 0.96
CA ASP A 687 4.37 37.49 1.74
C ASP A 687 3.05 38.20 1.49
N LEU A 688 2.57 38.97 2.47
CA LEU A 688 1.45 39.89 2.23
C LEU A 688 1.87 40.97 1.22
N LYS A 689 0.96 41.31 0.30
CA LYS A 689 1.06 42.51 -0.55
C LYS A 689 1.02 43.78 0.31
N GLU A 690 1.14 44.94 -0.35
CA GLU A 690 1.09 46.28 0.26
C GLU A 690 0.11 46.37 1.45
N CYS A 691 0.63 46.70 2.64
CA CYS A 691 -0.15 46.91 3.87
C CYS A 691 0.15 48.31 4.42
N PRO A 692 -0.85 49.05 4.94
CA PRO A 692 -2.23 48.63 5.20
C PRO A 692 -3.18 48.80 4.00
N PHE A 693 -4.28 48.03 3.95
CA PHE A 693 -5.34 48.14 2.93
C PHE A 693 -6.74 47.90 3.51
N ILE A 694 -7.79 48.15 2.74
CA ILE A 694 -9.20 47.90 3.11
C ILE A 694 -9.68 46.59 2.48
N VAL A 695 -10.35 45.72 3.25
CA VAL A 695 -10.77 44.37 2.79
C VAL A 695 -11.59 44.43 1.49
N GLY A 696 -12.54 45.37 1.38
CA GLY A 696 -13.39 45.51 0.20
C GLY A 696 -12.70 46.07 -1.05
N GLU A 697 -11.53 46.70 -0.89
CA GLU A 697 -10.74 47.27 -1.99
C GLU A 697 -9.60 46.32 -2.39
N GLY A 698 -9.15 45.47 -1.47
CA GLY A 698 -7.96 44.62 -1.64
C GLY A 698 -6.66 45.44 -1.60
N PRO A 699 -5.50 44.76 -1.61
CA PRO A 699 -4.22 45.45 -1.76
C PRO A 699 -4.05 45.99 -3.19
N SER A 700 -3.56 47.23 -3.35
CA SER A 700 -3.30 47.85 -4.65
C SER A 700 -2.29 47.06 -5.47
N SER A 701 -2.51 46.99 -6.79
CA SER A 701 -1.54 46.49 -7.75
C SER A 701 -0.77 47.67 -8.36
N SER A 702 0.18 48.24 -7.62
CA SER A 702 1.08 49.28 -8.16
C SER A 702 2.56 48.85 -8.05
N PRO A 703 3.34 48.92 -9.14
CA PRO A 703 4.78 48.75 -9.07
C PRO A 703 5.44 50.01 -8.48
N HIS A 704 6.17 49.84 -7.38
CA HIS A 704 7.10 50.76 -6.72
C HIS A 704 7.21 52.20 -7.28
N ALA A 705 6.60 53.16 -6.58
CA ALA A 705 7.06 54.54 -6.54
C ALA A 705 8.14 54.66 -5.45
N VAL A 706 9.39 54.92 -5.85
CA VAL A 706 10.49 55.27 -4.95
C VAL A 706 10.34 56.75 -4.56
N PRO A 707 10.40 57.14 -3.28
CA PRO A 707 10.46 58.55 -2.91
C PRO A 707 11.85 59.11 -3.25
N SER A 708 11.86 60.18 -4.04
CA SER A 708 13.04 60.93 -4.49
C SER A 708 13.64 61.86 -3.43
N GLY A 709 14.98 61.96 -3.39
CA GLY A 709 15.78 62.99 -2.73
C GLY A 709 16.52 62.45 -1.50
N THR A 710 17.86 62.46 -1.38
CA THR A 710 18.90 63.36 -1.89
C THR A 710 20.26 62.65 -1.85
N SER A 711 21.05 62.70 -2.93
CA SER A 711 22.51 62.43 -2.88
C SER A 711 23.27 63.70 -2.52
N PRO A 712 24.52 63.57 -2.01
CA PRO A 712 25.60 64.00 -2.89
C PRO A 712 26.84 63.08 -2.91
N ARG A 713 27.36 62.95 -4.15
CA ARG A 713 28.76 62.88 -4.59
C ARG A 713 29.58 61.60 -4.33
N SER A 714 29.69 60.81 -5.39
CA SER A 714 30.84 59.98 -5.74
C SER A 714 31.91 60.82 -6.47
N SER A 715 33.16 60.70 -6.05
CA SER A 715 34.35 61.03 -6.86
C SER A 715 34.81 59.78 -7.60
N LEU A 716 35.20 59.98 -8.86
CA LEU A 716 35.69 59.00 -9.83
C LEU A 716 37.06 58.38 -9.49
N GLU A 717 37.40 57.37 -10.30
CA GLU A 717 38.67 56.64 -10.51
C GLU A 717 38.71 55.28 -9.80
N GLY A 718 39.03 54.14 -10.42
CA GLY A 718 39.52 53.79 -11.75
C GLY A 718 40.00 52.33 -11.64
N ARG A 719 39.74 51.51 -12.68
CA ARG A 719 40.13 50.09 -12.80
C ARG A 719 41.65 49.88 -12.58
N PRO A 720 42.14 48.67 -12.18
CA PRO A 720 42.34 47.59 -13.16
C PRO A 720 42.16 46.15 -12.62
N GLU A 721 42.08 45.18 -13.55
CA GLU A 721 42.17 43.72 -13.30
C GLU A 721 43.57 43.29 -12.81
N PRO A 722 43.75 42.05 -12.31
CA PRO A 722 44.38 41.06 -13.20
C PRO A 722 44.00 39.58 -13.01
N SER A 723 44.31 38.82 -14.05
CA SER A 723 44.46 37.36 -14.17
C SER A 723 45.69 36.79 -13.46
N HIS A 724 45.66 35.52 -12.98
CA HIS A 724 46.68 34.48 -13.23
C HIS A 724 46.34 33.11 -12.60
N SER A 725 46.75 32.05 -13.32
CA SER A 725 46.55 30.60 -13.14
C SER A 725 47.43 29.95 -12.02
N PRO A 726 47.26 28.64 -11.71
CA PRO A 726 47.66 28.01 -10.44
C PRO A 726 48.95 27.15 -10.49
N ALA A 727 49.48 26.75 -9.32
CA ALA A 727 50.59 25.80 -9.19
C ALA A 727 50.40 24.78 -8.03
N HIS A 728 50.61 23.51 -8.40
CA HIS A 728 50.90 22.22 -7.72
C HIS A 728 51.13 22.07 -6.19
N SER A 729 50.38 21.08 -5.62
CA SER A 729 50.75 19.84 -4.84
C SER A 729 51.83 19.84 -3.72
N PRO A 730 51.99 18.79 -2.85
CA PRO A 730 51.27 17.51 -2.68
C PRO A 730 50.93 17.06 -1.22
N VAL A 731 50.20 15.94 -1.14
CA VAL A 731 49.81 15.10 0.01
C VAL A 731 50.95 14.20 0.52
N PRO A 732 50.97 13.80 1.81
CA PRO A 732 51.60 12.54 2.22
C PRO A 732 50.57 11.54 2.78
N ARG A 733 50.73 10.25 2.41
CA ARG A 733 50.04 9.09 3.00
C ARG A 733 51.05 8.21 3.75
N SER A 734 50.51 7.58 4.80
CA SER A 734 50.87 6.27 5.39
C SER A 734 52.03 6.25 6.42
N PRO A 735 52.18 5.21 7.28
CA PRO A 735 51.51 3.88 7.26
C PRO A 735 51.16 3.22 8.63
N ILE A 736 50.73 1.94 8.57
CA ILE A 736 50.82 0.83 9.58
C ILE A 736 49.66 0.79 10.62
N THR A 737 48.92 -0.31 10.86
CA THR A 737 49.18 -1.78 10.84
C THR A 737 47.89 -2.54 10.52
#